data_AF-A0AAP0GTA8-F1
#
_entry.id   AF-A0AAP0GTA8-F1
#
_cell.length_a   1.000
_cell.length_b   1.000
_cell.length_c   1.000
_cell.angle_alpha   90.00
_cell.angle_beta   90.00
_cell.angle_gamma   90.00
#
_symmetry.space_group_name_H-M   'P 1'
#
loop_
_entity.id
_entity.type
_entity.pdbx_description
1 polymer ?
#
loop_
_entity_poly.entity_id
_entity_poly.type
_entity_poly.pdbx_seq_one_letter_code
_entity_poly.pdbx_strand_id
1 'polypeptide(L)'
;MGSGPILGNTGGASDKTHGSRWRVHDNGGGVSSTVHYLFFWFLVCSSVGVFYIFYLFSNPNLNYKNSIGCQEDNEGSWGIGVFYGDSPFSLKPIEAMNIWDNKSAAWPVANPVVTCASVTDAGFPSNFVADPFLYAQDDILYMFFETKNPITMQGDIAVSRSMDNGVTWEQMGVALDKEWHLSHPYVFDYNLQIYMIPGGSGKRDVRLYKAVEFPLKWKFEKVILNRPLVDAFIIQHEEMYWIFGSYPSQVTNNNLEIWYSRSPLGPWTAHKKTPVSGPRNGGRPFFYNGNLYRLAHDERVRVFKIVALTVNSYKEVEVDLGIENPTKGKNAWNGARSHHLDIHRLRTGQWVAVADGDRILFGDVTRRRMVGCSLIVAAGSIVYLICWLLGLAKCLIPITHGLKKKSNAGLLCERLKSRLRLNINPNTYRGKLVFSFLLILSIVIACVGFGYIYGGNGAERPYPVNDRFSQFTLLAMTYDARIWNLKMYVKHYSQCASVREIVVVWNKGKPPDPKDLDSMVPVRIRVEDQNSLNNRFKPDPLIKTKAVLELDDDILMNCDDLERGFKIWRENPQRLVGFYPRLVTGPSPLKYRPEKHARKHNGYNMILTGAAFVDHEVAFERYWGKEAEAGRVMVDEVFNCEDVLMNFLYANATFAGPSVEYVKPAWAIDTSKFSGVAISGNTQEHYRVRGKCLEKFAKLYGGVVDRKVEFRRRKDGWDL
;
A
#
# COMPACT_ATOMS: atom_id res chain seq x y z
N MET A 1 104.51 -35.87 60.97
CA MET A 1 104.82 -37.31 61.12
C MET A 1 103.51 -38.05 61.32
N GLY A 2 103.39 -39.30 60.84
CA GLY A 2 102.15 -40.10 60.98
C GLY A 2 102.03 -40.78 62.36
N SER A 3 101.26 -41.87 62.55
CA SER A 3 100.54 -42.69 61.56
C SER A 3 99.47 -43.60 62.21
N GLY A 4 98.32 -43.80 61.54
CA GLY A 4 97.45 -45.00 61.63
C GLY A 4 96.48 -45.16 62.83
N PRO A 5 95.57 -46.17 62.80
CA PRO A 5 94.92 -46.77 61.61
C PRO A 5 93.41 -47.22 61.78
N ILE A 6 92.68 -47.40 60.64
CA ILE A 6 91.72 -48.51 60.25
C ILE A 6 90.69 -49.05 61.30
N LEU A 7 89.36 -49.26 61.07
CA LEU A 7 88.39 -49.11 59.94
C LEU A 7 86.92 -49.19 60.49
N GLY A 8 85.84 -48.97 59.70
CA GLY A 8 84.45 -49.36 60.06
C GLY A 8 83.26 -48.72 59.30
N ASN A 9 82.56 -49.50 58.45
CA ASN A 9 81.39 -49.23 57.55
C ASN A 9 80.24 -48.28 58.01
N THR A 10 79.79 -47.26 57.22
CA THR A 10 78.76 -47.20 56.10
C THR A 10 77.27 -47.42 56.50
N GLY A 11 76.24 -46.67 56.05
CA GLY A 11 76.02 -45.51 55.14
C GLY A 11 74.49 -45.17 55.11
N GLY A 12 73.89 -44.18 54.42
CA GLY A 12 74.31 -43.05 53.55
C GLY A 12 73.18 -41.97 53.49
N ALA A 13 73.47 -40.69 53.21
CA ALA A 13 73.27 -39.97 51.92
C ALA A 13 71.81 -39.55 51.57
N SER A 14 71.50 -38.38 50.97
CA SER A 14 72.21 -37.09 50.81
C SER A 14 71.25 -35.98 50.30
N ASP A 15 71.25 -34.82 50.98
CA ASP A 15 71.59 -33.47 50.47
C ASP A 15 71.08 -32.93 49.10
N LYS A 16 70.51 -31.71 49.10
CA LYS A 16 70.73 -30.63 48.09
C LYS A 16 70.09 -29.28 48.43
N THR A 17 70.70 -28.20 47.92
CA THR A 17 70.44 -26.79 48.25
C THR A 17 69.85 -25.95 47.09
N HIS A 18 69.32 -24.78 47.45
CA HIS A 18 68.96 -23.61 46.61
C HIS A 18 67.97 -23.77 45.43
N GLY A 19 66.75 -23.24 45.63
CA GLY A 19 65.78 -22.91 44.57
C GLY A 19 65.50 -21.40 44.49
N SER A 20 65.40 -20.86 43.28
CA SER A 20 65.37 -19.41 43.01
C SER A 20 63.96 -18.78 42.97
N ARG A 21 63.91 -17.49 43.31
CA ARG A 21 62.71 -16.67 43.49
C ARG A 21 62.10 -16.25 42.15
N TRP A 22 61.15 -17.01 41.60
CA TRP A 22 60.41 -16.61 40.40
C TRP A 22 59.27 -15.65 40.72
N ARG A 23 59.39 -14.40 40.26
CA ARG A 23 58.24 -13.51 40.07
C ARG A 23 57.40 -14.07 38.92
N VAL A 24 56.19 -14.52 39.19
CA VAL A 24 55.18 -14.61 38.13
C VAL A 24 54.70 -13.18 37.88
N HIS A 25 54.97 -12.67 36.68
CA HIS A 25 54.32 -11.46 36.20
C HIS A 25 52.85 -11.80 35.94
N ASP A 26 51.93 -11.25 36.75
CA ASP A 26 50.55 -11.07 36.34
C ASP A 26 50.51 -10.06 35.18
N ASN A 27 50.75 -10.55 33.97
CA ASN A 27 50.27 -9.91 32.76
C ASN A 27 48.75 -10.15 32.70
N GLY A 28 48.04 -9.44 33.58
CA GLY A 28 46.60 -9.36 33.58
C GLY A 28 46.13 -8.79 32.25
N GLY A 29 45.83 -9.68 31.30
CA GLY A 29 45.12 -9.41 30.06
C GLY A 29 43.66 -9.05 30.30
N GLY A 30 43.42 -8.17 31.28
CA GLY A 30 42.12 -7.58 31.56
C GLY A 30 41.74 -6.68 30.40
N VAL A 31 40.98 -7.23 29.47
CA VAL A 31 40.28 -6.49 28.42
C VAL A 31 39.57 -5.33 29.11
N SER A 32 39.95 -4.09 28.78
CA SER A 32 39.49 -2.89 29.50
C SER A 32 37.96 -2.90 29.66
N SER A 33 37.44 -2.43 30.80
CA SER A 33 35.99 -2.36 31.04
C SER A 33 35.25 -1.54 29.96
N THR A 34 35.98 -0.68 29.25
CA THR A 34 35.54 0.04 28.06
C THR A 34 35.36 -0.86 26.84
N VAL A 35 36.27 -1.80 26.59
CA VAL A 35 36.14 -2.78 25.49
C VAL A 35 34.98 -3.74 25.79
N HIS A 36 34.83 -4.22 27.03
CA HIS A 36 33.65 -5.01 27.41
C HIS A 36 32.34 -4.22 27.28
N TYR A 37 32.30 -2.96 27.70
CA TYR A 37 31.13 -2.08 27.54
C TYR A 37 30.76 -1.85 26.06
N LEU A 38 31.75 -1.55 25.21
CA LEU A 38 31.54 -1.34 23.78
C LEU A 38 31.17 -2.63 23.05
N PHE A 39 31.74 -3.77 23.46
CA PHE A 39 31.40 -5.08 22.92
C PHE A 39 29.98 -5.52 23.32
N PHE A 40 29.57 -5.29 24.58
CA PHE A 40 28.20 -5.49 25.02
C PHE A 40 27.22 -4.64 24.21
N TRP A 41 27.49 -3.34 24.08
CA TRP A 41 26.68 -2.46 23.24
C TRP A 41 26.65 -2.93 21.78
N PHE A 42 27.79 -3.32 21.20
CA PHE A 42 27.88 -3.89 19.85
C PHE A 42 27.03 -5.15 19.69
N LEU A 43 26.97 -6.05 20.67
CA LEU A 43 26.13 -7.25 20.63
C LEU A 43 24.63 -6.90 20.68
N VAL A 44 24.21 -6.03 21.61
CA VAL A 44 22.81 -5.55 21.70
C VAL A 44 22.41 -4.89 20.39
N CYS A 45 23.23 -3.96 19.92
CA CYS A 45 23.10 -3.25 18.65
C CYS A 45 23.01 -4.19 17.42
N SER A 46 23.91 -5.18 17.33
CA SER A 46 23.90 -6.16 16.24
C SER A 46 22.67 -7.06 16.28
N SER A 47 22.19 -7.43 17.48
CA SER A 47 20.96 -8.23 17.62
C SER A 47 19.72 -7.48 17.13
N VAL A 48 19.63 -6.17 17.38
CA VAL A 48 18.56 -5.30 16.84
C VAL A 48 18.67 -5.21 15.31
N GLY A 49 19.88 -5.03 14.77
CA GLY A 49 20.11 -4.99 13.32
C GLY A 49 19.72 -6.30 12.63
N VAL A 50 20.15 -7.45 13.16
CA VAL A 50 19.79 -8.78 12.65
C VAL A 50 18.28 -9.04 12.76
N PHE A 51 17.65 -8.66 13.87
CA PHE A 51 16.20 -8.81 14.03
C PHE A 51 15.41 -7.92 13.04
N TYR A 52 15.86 -6.69 12.81
CA TYR A 52 15.24 -5.78 11.84
C TYR A 52 15.41 -6.28 10.40
N ILE A 53 16.60 -6.80 10.03
CA ILE A 53 16.84 -7.45 8.74
C ILE A 53 15.94 -8.69 8.59
N PHE A 54 15.88 -9.55 9.61
CA PHE A 54 15.00 -10.72 9.62
C PHE A 54 13.51 -10.33 9.48
N TYR A 55 13.08 -9.25 10.13
CA TYR A 55 11.72 -8.71 9.99
C TYR A 55 11.42 -8.22 8.57
N LEU A 56 12.36 -7.51 7.92
CA LEU A 56 12.22 -7.11 6.52
C LEU A 56 12.08 -8.34 5.58
N PHE A 57 12.93 -9.36 5.77
CA PHE A 57 12.89 -10.59 4.96
C PHE A 57 11.73 -11.55 5.30
N SER A 58 11.16 -11.46 6.50
CA SER A 58 10.00 -12.26 6.92
C SER A 58 8.65 -11.62 6.58
N ASN A 59 8.65 -10.44 5.96
CA ASN A 59 7.43 -9.79 5.51
C ASN A 59 6.88 -10.52 4.26
N PRO A 60 5.64 -11.05 4.26
CA PRO A 60 5.09 -11.84 3.16
C PRO A 60 4.94 -11.08 1.82
N ASN A 61 5.17 -9.77 1.81
CA ASN A 61 5.27 -8.97 0.58
C ASN A 61 6.52 -9.31 -0.26
N LEU A 62 7.51 -10.04 0.28
CA LEU A 62 8.61 -10.65 -0.48
C LEU A 62 8.26 -12.08 -0.95
N ASN A 63 7.10 -12.26 -1.55
CA ASN A 63 6.78 -13.49 -2.28
C ASN A 63 7.60 -13.53 -3.59
N TYR A 64 8.86 -13.97 -3.49
CA TYR A 64 9.71 -14.30 -4.64
C TYR A 64 9.24 -15.63 -5.26
N LYS A 65 8.02 -15.64 -5.79
CA LYS A 65 7.60 -16.61 -6.80
C LYS A 65 8.20 -16.15 -8.12
N ASN A 66 8.72 -17.11 -8.90
CA ASN A 66 9.21 -16.87 -10.26
C ASN A 66 8.04 -16.66 -11.25
N SER A 67 7.12 -15.74 -10.95
CA SER A 67 6.11 -15.26 -11.89
C SER A 67 6.75 -14.19 -12.77
N ILE A 68 6.86 -14.48 -14.06
CA ILE A 68 7.25 -13.49 -15.07
C ILE A 68 6.10 -12.47 -15.14
N GLY A 69 6.36 -11.20 -14.80
CA GLY A 69 5.36 -10.12 -14.80
C GLY A 69 5.18 -9.41 -13.45
N CYS A 70 4.58 -8.23 -13.52
CA CYS A 70 4.16 -7.30 -12.46
C CYS A 70 5.23 -7.02 -11.39
N GLN A 71 6.48 -6.88 -11.84
CA GLN A 71 7.64 -6.55 -10.99
C GLN A 71 7.79 -5.05 -10.79
N GLU A 72 8.36 -4.60 -9.66
CA GLU A 72 8.70 -3.18 -9.48
C GLU A 72 9.80 -2.75 -10.46
N ASP A 73 9.52 -1.72 -11.27
CA ASP A 73 10.52 -1.06 -12.12
C ASP A 73 10.55 0.47 -11.87
N ASN A 74 11.32 1.19 -12.70
CA ASN A 74 11.47 2.65 -12.58
C ASN A 74 10.37 3.44 -13.30
N GLU A 75 9.49 2.82 -14.08
CA GLU A 75 8.48 3.50 -14.89
C GLU A 75 7.15 3.64 -14.17
N GLY A 76 6.79 2.70 -13.29
CA GLY A 76 5.68 2.87 -12.34
C GLY A 76 5.00 1.57 -11.92
N SER A 77 3.88 1.73 -11.21
CA SER A 77 2.91 0.67 -10.88
C SER A 77 1.54 0.99 -11.49
N TRP A 78 1.53 1.29 -12.79
CA TRP A 78 0.35 1.75 -13.50
C TRP A 78 -0.78 0.72 -13.47
N GLY A 79 -1.98 1.21 -13.15
CA GLY A 79 -3.25 0.51 -13.29
C GLY A 79 -4.26 1.40 -14.01
N ILE A 80 -5.41 0.81 -14.38
CA ILE A 80 -6.48 1.50 -15.10
C ILE A 80 -7.76 1.49 -14.24
N GLY A 81 -8.40 2.64 -14.13
CA GLY A 81 -9.68 2.82 -13.45
C GLY A 81 -10.81 3.23 -14.39
N VAL A 82 -12.05 2.91 -14.02
CA VAL A 82 -13.28 3.27 -14.73
C VAL A 82 -14.05 4.35 -13.96
N PHE A 83 -14.66 5.26 -14.72
CA PHE A 83 -15.47 6.38 -14.25
C PHE A 83 -16.76 6.47 -15.07
N TYR A 84 -17.82 7.00 -14.46
CA TYR A 84 -19.09 7.26 -15.14
C TYR A 84 -19.64 8.63 -14.78
N GLY A 85 -20.58 9.16 -15.57
CA GLY A 85 -21.31 10.38 -15.22
C GLY A 85 -22.40 10.74 -16.21
N ASP A 86 -23.23 11.72 -15.85
CA ASP A 86 -24.25 12.29 -16.74
C ASP A 86 -23.63 13.25 -17.79
N SER A 87 -22.39 13.67 -17.56
CA SER A 87 -21.59 14.53 -18.43
C SER A 87 -20.10 14.18 -18.31
N PRO A 88 -19.25 14.56 -19.28
CA PRO A 88 -17.79 14.38 -19.19
C PRO A 88 -17.14 15.26 -18.11
N PHE A 89 -17.88 16.24 -17.55
CA PHE A 89 -17.44 17.15 -16.48
C PHE A 89 -17.99 16.78 -15.09
N SER A 90 -18.67 15.64 -14.99
CA SER A 90 -19.29 15.13 -13.75
C SER A 90 -18.97 13.65 -13.54
N LEU A 91 -17.78 13.24 -14.00
CA LEU A 91 -17.30 11.87 -13.91
C LEU A 91 -16.93 11.52 -12.47
N LYS A 92 -17.43 10.38 -11.97
CA LYS A 92 -17.12 9.81 -10.66
C LYS A 92 -16.57 8.39 -10.82
N PRO A 93 -15.66 7.94 -9.94
CA PRO A 93 -15.07 6.60 -10.03
C PRO A 93 -16.12 5.51 -9.81
N ILE A 94 -15.85 4.29 -10.30
CA ILE A 94 -16.80 3.16 -10.28
C ILE A 94 -17.32 2.82 -8.88
N GLU A 95 -16.52 2.98 -7.82
CA GLU A 95 -16.99 2.78 -6.43
C GLU A 95 -18.08 3.76 -5.96
N ALA A 96 -18.27 4.88 -6.66
CA ALA A 96 -19.36 5.83 -6.44
C ALA A 96 -20.66 5.45 -7.17
N MET A 97 -20.62 4.43 -8.03
CA MET A 97 -21.70 4.06 -8.93
C MET A 97 -22.28 2.69 -8.55
N ASN A 98 -23.56 2.67 -8.18
CA ASN A 98 -24.28 1.47 -7.72
C ASN A 98 -24.58 0.47 -8.88
N ILE A 99 -23.54 -0.01 -9.57
CA ILE A 99 -23.60 -0.79 -10.82
C ILE A 99 -23.24 -2.28 -10.58
N TRP A 100 -23.02 -2.69 -9.32
CA TRP A 100 -22.46 -3.98 -8.95
C TRP A 100 -23.52 -5.07 -8.59
N ASP A 101 -23.25 -6.34 -8.89
CA ASP A 101 -24.25 -7.43 -9.02
C ASP A 101 -24.56 -8.32 -7.78
N ASN A 102 -24.12 -7.98 -6.55
CA ASN A 102 -24.18 -8.85 -5.36
C ASN A 102 -23.55 -10.29 -5.45
N LYS A 103 -23.03 -10.76 -6.61
CA LYS A 103 -22.27 -12.04 -6.76
C LYS A 103 -20.71 -11.98 -6.78
N SER A 104 -20.09 -10.85 -7.10
CA SER A 104 -18.64 -10.64 -7.31
C SER A 104 -17.68 -10.79 -6.10
N ALA A 105 -18.10 -10.54 -4.85
CA ALA A 105 -17.20 -10.37 -3.68
C ALA A 105 -16.29 -9.12 -3.71
N ALA A 106 -16.71 -8.05 -4.40
CA ALA A 106 -16.13 -6.71 -4.36
C ALA A 106 -17.26 -5.68 -4.27
N TRP A 107 -17.45 -5.08 -3.08
CA TRP A 107 -18.70 -4.42 -2.67
C TRP A 107 -18.47 -3.07 -1.95
N PRO A 108 -18.34 -1.96 -2.69
CA PRO A 108 -18.37 -1.85 -4.15
C PRO A 108 -17.10 -2.38 -4.83
N VAL A 109 -17.13 -2.63 -6.14
CA VAL A 109 -15.87 -2.65 -6.92
C VAL A 109 -15.25 -1.26 -6.85
N ALA A 110 -13.95 -1.20 -6.61
CA ALA A 110 -13.18 0.04 -6.55
C ALA A 110 -12.02 0.02 -7.54
N ASN A 111 -11.64 1.20 -8.03
CA ASN A 111 -10.50 1.36 -8.91
C ASN A 111 -9.15 1.02 -8.21
N PRO A 112 -8.14 0.50 -8.94
CA PRO A 112 -8.14 0.21 -10.38
C PRO A 112 -8.85 -1.10 -10.72
N VAL A 113 -9.48 -1.17 -11.89
CA VAL A 113 -10.19 -2.37 -12.37
C VAL A 113 -9.31 -3.29 -13.25
N VAL A 114 -8.22 -2.78 -13.80
CA VAL A 114 -7.19 -3.57 -14.52
C VAL A 114 -5.80 -3.19 -14.00
N THR A 115 -4.94 -4.19 -13.79
CA THR A 115 -3.56 -4.06 -13.29
C THR A 115 -2.62 -5.06 -13.97
N CYS A 116 -1.31 -4.86 -13.88
CA CYS A 116 -0.33 -5.84 -14.38
C CYS A 116 -0.51 -7.25 -13.80
N ALA A 117 -1.01 -7.38 -12.57
CA ALA A 117 -1.30 -8.66 -11.93
C ALA A 117 -2.44 -9.37 -12.69
N SER A 118 -3.60 -8.71 -12.83
CA SER A 118 -4.75 -9.28 -13.54
C SER A 118 -4.47 -9.70 -15.00
N VAL A 119 -3.53 -9.01 -15.69
CA VAL A 119 -3.11 -9.38 -17.05
C VAL A 119 -2.14 -10.57 -17.02
N THR A 120 -1.19 -10.57 -16.09
CA THR A 120 -0.22 -11.67 -15.88
C THR A 120 -0.89 -12.96 -15.44
N ASP A 121 -1.81 -12.90 -14.46
CA ASP A 121 -2.52 -14.06 -13.92
C ASP A 121 -3.50 -14.68 -14.93
N ALA A 122 -3.96 -13.91 -15.92
CA ALA A 122 -4.70 -14.41 -17.08
C ALA A 122 -3.80 -15.09 -18.15
N GLY A 123 -2.49 -15.18 -17.93
CA GLY A 123 -1.55 -15.84 -18.84
C GLY A 123 -0.84 -14.90 -19.83
N PHE A 124 -0.95 -13.58 -19.66
CA PHE A 124 -0.28 -12.58 -20.50
C PHE A 124 0.71 -11.76 -19.65
N PRO A 125 1.97 -12.21 -19.45
CA PRO A 125 2.93 -11.54 -18.59
C PRO A 125 3.11 -10.05 -18.91
N SER A 126 2.91 -9.20 -17.91
CA SER A 126 2.89 -7.74 -18.05
C SER A 126 3.52 -7.07 -16.83
N ASN A 127 4.37 -6.05 -16.99
CA ASN A 127 4.95 -5.28 -15.88
C ASN A 127 4.13 -4.04 -15.49
N PHE A 128 3.40 -3.41 -16.42
CA PHE A 128 2.44 -2.34 -16.15
C PHE A 128 1.34 -2.30 -17.22
N VAL A 129 0.23 -1.61 -16.91
CA VAL A 129 -0.83 -1.28 -17.88
C VAL A 129 -1.13 0.22 -17.90
N ALA A 130 -1.14 0.86 -19.07
CA ALA A 130 -1.31 2.32 -19.22
C ALA A 130 -2.00 2.68 -20.55
N ASP A 131 -2.25 3.96 -20.81
CA ASP A 131 -2.85 4.46 -22.08
C ASP A 131 -4.17 3.75 -22.51
N PRO A 132 -5.20 3.66 -21.64
CA PRO A 132 -6.44 2.96 -21.96
C PRO A 132 -7.35 3.73 -22.91
N PHE A 133 -7.81 3.07 -23.98
CA PHE A 133 -8.85 3.51 -24.90
C PHE A 133 -10.03 2.55 -24.91
N LEU A 134 -11.24 3.06 -24.73
CA LEU A 134 -12.47 2.31 -24.93
C LEU A 134 -12.89 2.26 -26.40
N TYR A 135 -13.55 1.16 -26.73
CA TYR A 135 -14.39 0.98 -27.90
C TYR A 135 -15.67 0.25 -27.47
N ALA A 136 -16.82 0.93 -27.51
CA ALA A 136 -18.10 0.33 -27.14
C ALA A 136 -18.80 -0.28 -28.36
N GLN A 137 -19.01 -1.60 -28.33
CA GLN A 137 -19.77 -2.32 -29.35
C GLN A 137 -21.02 -2.93 -28.71
N ASP A 138 -22.18 -2.38 -29.05
CA ASP A 138 -23.44 -2.71 -28.40
C ASP A 138 -23.36 -2.49 -26.88
N ASP A 139 -23.62 -3.50 -26.06
CA ASP A 139 -23.50 -3.44 -24.59
C ASP A 139 -22.13 -3.95 -24.09
N ILE A 140 -21.18 -4.21 -25.00
CA ILE A 140 -19.85 -4.73 -24.69
C ILE A 140 -18.83 -3.59 -24.74
N LEU A 141 -18.04 -3.45 -23.66
CA LEU A 141 -16.90 -2.53 -23.61
C LEU A 141 -15.62 -3.29 -23.93
N TYR A 142 -14.91 -2.87 -24.97
CA TYR A 142 -13.53 -3.28 -25.22
C TYR A 142 -12.60 -2.16 -24.74
N MET A 143 -11.53 -2.52 -24.04
CA MET A 143 -10.50 -1.59 -23.59
C MET A 143 -9.15 -2.02 -24.18
N PHE A 144 -8.59 -1.20 -25.07
CA PHE A 144 -7.24 -1.36 -25.59
C PHE A 144 -6.28 -0.54 -24.73
N PHE A 145 -5.11 -1.08 -24.40
CA PHE A 145 -4.14 -0.41 -23.53
C PHE A 145 -2.71 -0.85 -23.84
N GLU A 146 -1.73 -0.02 -23.46
CA GLU A 146 -0.33 -0.42 -23.42
C GLU A 146 -0.14 -1.46 -22.31
N THR A 147 0.50 -2.58 -22.64
CA THR A 147 1.02 -3.57 -21.69
C THR A 147 2.53 -3.68 -21.85
N LYS A 148 3.28 -3.59 -20.74
CA LYS A 148 4.75 -3.72 -20.82
C LYS A 148 5.19 -5.17 -20.76
N ASN A 149 5.84 -5.65 -21.82
CA ASN A 149 6.45 -6.98 -21.86
C ASN A 149 7.59 -7.10 -20.82
N PRO A 150 7.54 -8.05 -19.87
CA PRO A 150 8.52 -8.16 -18.78
C PRO A 150 9.89 -8.72 -19.21
N ILE A 151 10.03 -9.20 -20.45
CA ILE A 151 11.29 -9.75 -20.99
C ILE A 151 11.98 -8.70 -21.88
N THR A 152 11.26 -8.15 -22.86
CA THR A 152 11.81 -7.16 -23.80
C THR A 152 11.78 -5.73 -23.25
N MET A 153 10.99 -5.47 -22.20
CA MET A 153 10.73 -4.15 -21.61
C MET A 153 10.10 -3.13 -22.57
N GLN A 154 9.54 -3.59 -23.70
CA GLN A 154 8.78 -2.78 -24.63
C GLN A 154 7.28 -2.75 -24.25
N GLY A 155 6.56 -1.72 -24.71
CA GLY A 155 5.10 -1.71 -24.70
C GLY A 155 4.55 -2.45 -25.92
N ASP A 156 3.55 -3.29 -25.70
CA ASP A 156 2.71 -3.95 -26.70
C ASP A 156 1.25 -3.48 -26.48
N ILE A 157 0.36 -3.62 -27.47
CA ILE A 157 -1.06 -3.28 -27.28
C ILE A 157 -1.87 -4.51 -26.90
N ALA A 158 -2.43 -4.53 -25.69
CA ALA A 158 -3.37 -5.55 -25.22
C ALA A 158 -4.83 -5.07 -25.32
N VAL A 159 -5.76 -6.01 -25.17
CA VAL A 159 -7.20 -5.72 -25.07
C VAL A 159 -7.91 -6.57 -24.02
N SER A 160 -8.77 -5.92 -23.22
CA SER A 160 -9.72 -6.57 -22.32
C SER A 160 -11.16 -6.34 -22.79
N ARG A 161 -12.08 -7.20 -22.34
CA ARG A 161 -13.53 -7.10 -22.58
C ARG A 161 -14.30 -7.04 -21.25
N SER A 162 -15.30 -6.17 -21.16
CA SER A 162 -16.30 -6.17 -20.10
C SER A 162 -17.71 -6.31 -20.69
N MET A 163 -18.57 -7.05 -19.98
CA MET A 163 -19.99 -7.28 -20.30
C MET A 163 -20.92 -6.84 -19.14
N ASP A 164 -20.37 -6.15 -18.14
CA ASP A 164 -21.03 -5.77 -16.89
C ASP A 164 -20.74 -4.31 -16.52
N ASN A 165 -20.69 -3.43 -17.53
CA ASN A 165 -20.42 -2.00 -17.38
C ASN A 165 -19.07 -1.70 -16.69
N GLY A 166 -18.02 -2.46 -17.01
CA GLY A 166 -16.66 -2.23 -16.53
C GLY A 166 -16.39 -2.70 -15.10
N VAL A 167 -17.31 -3.47 -14.50
CA VAL A 167 -17.18 -4.04 -13.15
C VAL A 167 -16.21 -5.23 -13.15
N THR A 168 -16.16 -6.01 -14.24
CA THR A 168 -15.15 -7.06 -14.48
C THR A 168 -14.58 -6.99 -15.90
N TRP A 169 -13.35 -7.46 -16.05
CA TRP A 169 -12.58 -7.39 -17.31
C TRP A 169 -11.91 -8.74 -17.62
N GLU A 170 -12.37 -9.37 -18.69
CA GLU A 170 -11.78 -10.56 -19.29
C GLU A 170 -10.58 -10.16 -20.15
N GLN A 171 -9.43 -10.81 -19.96
CA GLN A 171 -8.22 -10.53 -20.72
C GLN A 171 -8.23 -11.32 -22.02
N MET A 172 -8.32 -10.62 -23.16
CA MET A 172 -8.42 -11.25 -24.49
C MET A 172 -7.04 -11.57 -25.09
N GLY A 173 -6.01 -10.82 -24.70
CA GLY A 173 -4.62 -10.98 -25.13
C GLY A 173 -4.04 -9.77 -25.84
N VAL A 174 -2.93 -9.98 -26.56
CA VAL A 174 -2.19 -8.94 -27.28
C VAL A 174 -2.77 -8.76 -28.69
N ALA A 175 -3.22 -7.54 -28.99
CA ALA A 175 -3.78 -7.13 -30.28
C ALA A 175 -2.71 -6.62 -31.26
N LEU A 176 -1.63 -5.99 -30.77
CA LEU A 176 -0.44 -5.64 -31.58
C LEU A 176 0.86 -5.86 -30.78
N ASP A 177 1.70 -6.76 -31.28
CA ASP A 177 3.11 -6.96 -30.90
C ASP A 177 4.00 -6.60 -32.11
N LYS A 178 5.08 -5.84 -31.90
CA LYS A 178 6.05 -5.42 -32.93
C LYS A 178 7.46 -5.37 -32.35
N GLU A 179 8.48 -5.33 -33.20
CA GLU A 179 9.90 -5.19 -32.81
C GLU A 179 10.26 -3.82 -32.19
N TRP A 180 9.27 -3.01 -31.82
CA TRP A 180 9.44 -1.68 -31.26
C TRP A 180 8.28 -1.36 -30.32
N HIS A 181 8.57 -0.56 -29.30
CA HIS A 181 7.60 -0.11 -28.30
C HIS A 181 6.37 0.58 -28.93
N LEU A 182 5.19 0.11 -28.53
CA LEU A 182 3.86 0.61 -28.85
C LEU A 182 3.16 1.10 -27.58
N SER A 183 2.43 2.21 -27.70
CA SER A 183 1.55 2.74 -26.64
C SER A 183 0.32 3.41 -27.28
N HIS A 184 -0.47 4.16 -26.51
CA HIS A 184 -1.52 5.07 -27.01
C HIS A 184 -2.41 4.52 -28.15
N PRO A 185 -3.11 3.38 -27.97
CA PRO A 185 -3.86 2.71 -29.04
C PRO A 185 -5.16 3.43 -29.41
N TYR A 186 -5.08 4.53 -30.18
CA TYR A 186 -6.25 5.30 -30.60
C TYR A 186 -7.14 4.52 -31.57
N VAL A 187 -8.20 3.88 -31.06
CA VAL A 187 -9.20 3.13 -31.86
C VAL A 187 -10.37 4.02 -32.28
N PHE A 188 -10.80 3.93 -33.54
CA PHE A 188 -11.94 4.68 -34.09
C PHE A 188 -12.59 3.99 -35.31
N ASP A 189 -13.84 4.35 -35.59
CA ASP A 189 -14.57 3.89 -36.78
C ASP A 189 -14.40 4.84 -37.97
N TYR A 190 -14.27 4.27 -39.17
CA TYR A 190 -14.40 5.00 -40.43
C TYR A 190 -14.96 4.08 -41.52
N ASN A 191 -16.00 4.53 -42.24
CA ASN A 191 -16.68 3.77 -43.31
C ASN A 191 -17.03 2.31 -42.93
N LEU A 192 -17.65 2.13 -41.75
CA LEU A 192 -18.04 0.82 -41.19
C LEU A 192 -16.86 -0.15 -40.96
N GLN A 193 -15.65 0.38 -40.78
CA GLN A 193 -14.44 -0.39 -40.50
C GLN A 193 -13.73 0.20 -39.28
N ILE A 194 -13.16 -0.67 -38.45
CA ILE A 194 -12.46 -0.28 -37.22
C ILE A 194 -10.98 -0.10 -37.53
N TYR A 195 -10.44 1.05 -37.11
CA TYR A 195 -9.04 1.43 -37.30
C TYR A 195 -8.37 1.73 -35.97
N MET A 196 -7.05 1.57 -35.92
CA MET A 196 -6.20 1.91 -34.77
C MET A 196 -4.98 2.71 -35.24
N ILE A 197 -4.65 3.77 -34.51
CA ILE A 197 -3.37 4.48 -34.59
C ILE A 197 -2.66 4.28 -33.25
N PRO A 198 -1.69 3.35 -33.15
CA PRO A 198 -0.86 3.23 -31.96
C PRO A 198 0.20 4.32 -31.94
N GLY A 199 0.52 4.83 -30.75
CA GLY A 199 1.78 5.51 -30.48
C GLY A 199 2.95 4.54 -30.64
N GLY A 200 4.10 5.02 -31.12
CA GLY A 200 5.30 4.19 -31.24
C GLY A 200 6.51 4.93 -31.80
N SER A 201 7.67 4.74 -31.17
CA SER A 201 8.88 5.51 -31.46
C SER A 201 9.75 4.93 -32.59
N GLY A 202 9.62 3.63 -32.89
CA GLY A 202 10.61 2.88 -33.66
C GLY A 202 10.68 3.17 -35.17
N LYS A 203 9.60 3.66 -35.80
CA LYS A 203 9.54 3.87 -37.27
C LYS A 203 9.43 5.33 -37.70
N ARG A 204 9.32 6.26 -36.75
CA ARG A 204 9.31 7.73 -36.95
C ARG A 204 8.19 8.27 -37.87
N ASP A 205 7.09 7.53 -37.98
CA ASP A 205 5.93 7.81 -38.80
C ASP A 205 4.62 7.49 -38.07
N VAL A 206 3.50 8.10 -38.48
CA VAL A 206 2.16 7.78 -37.97
C VAL A 206 1.55 6.69 -38.85
N ARG A 207 1.24 5.54 -38.25
CA ARG A 207 0.77 4.33 -38.92
C ARG A 207 -0.69 4.06 -38.61
N LEU A 208 -1.41 3.63 -39.62
CA LEU A 208 -2.80 3.21 -39.52
C LEU A 208 -2.88 1.68 -39.63
N TYR A 209 -3.55 1.06 -38.66
CA TYR A 209 -3.90 -0.36 -38.67
C TYR A 209 -5.41 -0.51 -38.82
N LYS A 210 -5.83 -1.58 -39.49
CA LYS A 210 -7.23 -1.91 -39.74
C LYS A 210 -7.56 -3.26 -39.11
N ALA A 211 -8.69 -3.36 -38.41
CA ALA A 211 -9.16 -4.63 -37.88
C ALA A 211 -9.52 -5.58 -39.04
N VAL A 212 -9.08 -6.83 -38.92
CA VAL A 212 -9.44 -7.94 -39.83
C VAL A 212 -10.31 -8.95 -39.09
N GLU A 213 -10.02 -9.19 -37.80
CA GLU A 213 -10.80 -10.05 -36.92
C GLU A 213 -10.79 -9.40 -35.53
N PHE A 214 -11.81 -8.59 -35.24
CA PHE A 214 -11.86 -7.77 -34.02
C PHE A 214 -12.11 -8.64 -32.77
N PRO A 215 -11.44 -8.39 -31.63
CA PRO A 215 -10.52 -7.28 -31.34
C PRO A 215 -9.03 -7.61 -31.54
N LEU A 216 -8.66 -8.83 -31.94
CA LEU A 216 -7.27 -9.33 -31.82
C LEU A 216 -6.43 -9.25 -33.11
N LYS A 217 -7.01 -9.36 -34.31
CA LYS A 217 -6.23 -9.39 -35.56
C LYS A 217 -6.32 -8.06 -36.31
N TRP A 218 -5.17 -7.42 -36.44
CA TRP A 218 -4.99 -6.12 -37.10
C TRP A 218 -3.98 -6.20 -38.24
N LYS A 219 -4.30 -5.59 -39.37
CA LYS A 219 -3.43 -5.47 -40.53
C LYS A 219 -2.89 -4.04 -40.64
N PHE A 220 -1.60 -3.88 -40.94
CA PHE A 220 -1.05 -2.59 -41.33
C PHE A 220 -1.69 -2.13 -42.64
N GLU A 221 -2.38 -0.99 -42.62
CA GLU A 221 -3.07 -0.43 -43.77
C GLU A 221 -2.13 0.48 -44.57
N LYS A 222 -1.57 1.51 -43.91
CA LYS A 222 -0.64 2.48 -44.51
C LYS A 222 0.08 3.34 -43.47
N VAL A 223 1.16 3.99 -43.89
CA VAL A 223 1.61 5.25 -43.25
C VAL A 223 0.63 6.34 -43.67
N ILE A 224 0.07 7.08 -42.70
CA ILE A 224 -0.78 8.24 -42.97
C ILE A 224 0.01 9.55 -42.94
N LEU A 225 1.02 9.67 -42.07
CA LEU A 225 1.85 10.87 -41.97
C LEU A 225 3.32 10.47 -41.72
N ASN A 226 4.24 10.91 -42.59
CA ASN A 226 5.67 10.67 -42.44
C ASN A 226 6.31 11.67 -41.47
N ARG A 227 5.86 11.63 -40.20
CA ARG A 227 6.27 12.52 -39.11
C ARG A 227 6.27 11.70 -37.80
N PRO A 228 7.28 11.85 -36.92
CA PRO A 228 7.36 11.08 -35.68
C PRO A 228 6.47 11.70 -34.59
N LEU A 229 5.16 11.73 -34.80
CA LEU A 229 4.24 12.22 -33.77
C LEU A 229 3.94 11.14 -32.73
N VAL A 230 4.03 11.49 -31.46
CA VAL A 230 3.53 10.67 -30.35
C VAL A 230 2.14 11.15 -29.92
N ASP A 231 1.39 10.26 -29.28
CA ASP A 231 0.02 10.50 -28.76
C ASP A 231 -0.93 11.05 -29.83
N ALA A 232 -0.84 10.47 -31.04
CA ALA A 232 -1.51 11.00 -32.21
C ALA A 232 -2.97 10.52 -32.28
N PHE A 233 -3.93 11.44 -32.34
CA PHE A 233 -5.34 11.14 -32.59
C PHE A 233 -5.84 11.79 -33.88
N ILE A 234 -6.93 11.25 -34.44
CA ILE A 234 -7.71 11.88 -35.52
C ILE A 234 -9.08 12.30 -34.98
N ILE A 235 -9.48 13.54 -35.22
CA ILE A 235 -10.85 14.03 -34.97
C ILE A 235 -11.44 14.68 -36.22
N GLN A 236 -12.72 14.42 -36.48
CA GLN A 236 -13.47 15.17 -37.49
C GLN A 236 -14.05 16.44 -36.84
N HIS A 237 -13.84 17.59 -37.46
CA HIS A 237 -14.44 18.86 -37.07
C HIS A 237 -14.80 19.64 -38.33
N GLU A 238 -16.08 19.99 -38.45
CA GLU A 238 -16.69 20.48 -39.69
C GLU A 238 -16.47 19.48 -40.85
N GLU A 239 -16.12 19.96 -42.03
CA GLU A 239 -15.86 19.14 -43.23
C GLU A 239 -14.45 18.52 -43.27
N MET A 240 -13.66 18.68 -42.19
CA MET A 240 -12.23 18.37 -42.18
C MET A 240 -11.88 17.37 -41.07
N TYR A 241 -10.90 16.51 -41.38
CA TYR A 241 -10.22 15.66 -40.40
C TYR A 241 -8.95 16.37 -39.93
N TRP A 242 -8.65 16.21 -38.65
CA TRP A 242 -7.54 16.86 -37.96
C TRP A 242 -6.70 15.81 -37.22
N ILE A 243 -5.40 15.77 -37.48
CA ILE A 243 -4.43 15.09 -36.62
C ILE A 243 -3.90 16.10 -35.62
N PHE A 244 -3.88 15.70 -34.36
CA PHE A 244 -3.08 16.31 -33.31
C PHE A 244 -2.09 15.26 -32.82
N GLY A 245 -0.84 15.63 -32.64
CA GLY A 245 0.17 14.77 -32.04
C GLY A 245 1.41 15.56 -31.66
N SER A 246 2.19 15.08 -30.71
CA SER A 246 3.34 15.83 -30.20
C SER A 246 4.63 15.42 -30.91
N TYR A 247 5.47 16.39 -31.27
CA TYR A 247 6.81 16.11 -31.80
C TYR A 247 7.80 15.92 -30.64
N PRO A 248 8.47 14.77 -30.51
CA PRO A 248 9.44 14.52 -29.45
C PRO A 248 10.69 15.38 -29.65
N SER A 249 10.83 16.41 -28.81
CA SER A 249 11.97 17.33 -28.78
C SER A 249 12.69 17.22 -27.44
N GLN A 250 14.03 17.22 -27.47
CA GLN A 250 14.85 17.16 -26.25
C GLN A 250 14.86 18.49 -25.45
N VAL A 251 14.30 19.57 -26.01
CA VAL A 251 14.38 20.92 -25.43
C VAL A 251 13.05 21.38 -24.80
N THR A 252 11.91 20.92 -25.32
CA THR A 252 10.58 21.31 -24.86
C THR A 252 9.56 20.19 -25.04
N ASN A 253 8.77 19.90 -23.99
CA ASN A 253 7.65 18.95 -24.05
C ASN A 253 6.41 19.50 -24.79
N ASN A 254 6.44 20.77 -25.21
CA ASN A 254 5.25 21.53 -25.61
C ASN A 254 5.11 21.70 -27.14
N ASN A 255 5.57 20.74 -27.96
CA ASN A 255 5.54 20.86 -29.42
C ASN A 255 4.35 20.11 -30.02
N LEU A 256 3.14 20.66 -29.88
CA LEU A 256 1.93 20.11 -30.46
C LEU A 256 1.89 20.42 -31.97
N GLU A 257 1.91 19.38 -32.81
CA GLU A 257 1.70 19.54 -34.25
C GLU A 257 0.26 19.26 -34.62
N ILE A 258 -0.30 20.15 -35.44
CA ILE A 258 -1.66 20.06 -36.00
C ILE A 258 -1.56 19.91 -37.51
N TRP A 259 -2.30 18.94 -38.05
CA TRP A 259 -2.38 18.62 -39.47
C TRP A 259 -3.84 18.44 -39.88
N TYR A 260 -4.19 18.74 -41.13
CA TYR A 260 -5.57 18.62 -41.63
C TYR A 260 -5.67 17.89 -42.97
N SER A 261 -6.82 17.28 -43.23
CA SER A 261 -7.16 16.63 -44.50
C SER A 261 -8.67 16.58 -44.72
N ARG A 262 -9.10 16.31 -45.96
CA ARG A 262 -10.49 15.96 -46.29
C ARG A 262 -10.82 14.48 -46.06
N SER A 263 -9.84 13.68 -45.65
CA SER A 263 -9.98 12.24 -45.38
C SER A 263 -9.09 11.83 -44.21
N PRO A 264 -9.53 10.95 -43.29
CA PRO A 264 -8.67 10.43 -42.22
C PRO A 264 -7.53 9.57 -42.76
N LEU A 265 -7.57 9.19 -44.03
CA LEU A 265 -6.50 8.46 -44.72
C LEU A 265 -5.46 9.40 -45.38
N GLY A 266 -5.62 10.72 -45.25
CA GLY A 266 -4.79 11.72 -45.91
C GLY A 266 -5.11 11.94 -47.40
N PRO A 267 -4.26 12.67 -48.15
CA PRO A 267 -2.99 13.27 -47.71
C PRO A 267 -3.19 14.39 -46.69
N TRP A 268 -2.21 14.56 -45.80
CA TRP A 268 -2.26 15.52 -44.68
C TRP A 268 -1.45 16.76 -44.97
N THR A 269 -2.00 17.93 -44.65
CA THR A 269 -1.36 19.24 -44.78
C THR A 269 -1.07 19.82 -43.40
N ALA A 270 0.12 20.36 -43.19
CA ALA A 270 0.46 21.01 -41.92
C ALA A 270 -0.40 22.26 -41.71
N HIS A 271 -0.90 22.43 -40.49
CA HIS A 271 -1.59 23.67 -40.10
C HIS A 271 -0.60 24.84 -40.01
N LYS A 272 -1.02 26.06 -40.39
CA LYS A 272 -0.14 27.24 -40.45
C LYS A 272 0.43 27.69 -39.09
N LYS A 273 -0.15 27.25 -37.97
CA LYS A 273 0.34 27.53 -36.60
C LYS A 273 1.21 26.42 -36.03
N THR A 274 1.45 25.32 -36.77
CA THR A 274 2.27 24.19 -36.31
C THR A 274 3.77 24.55 -36.32
N PRO A 275 4.53 24.24 -35.25
CA PRO A 275 4.09 23.69 -33.96
C PRO A 275 3.45 24.75 -33.05
N VAL A 276 2.39 24.36 -32.35
CA VAL A 276 1.74 25.17 -31.32
C VAL A 276 2.35 24.82 -29.96
N SER A 277 2.57 25.84 -29.11
CA SER A 277 2.95 25.60 -27.72
C SER A 277 1.76 25.03 -26.94
N GLY A 278 1.85 23.78 -26.49
CA GLY A 278 0.82 23.14 -25.68
C GLY A 278 1.23 21.75 -25.18
N PRO A 279 0.65 21.26 -24.07
CA PRO A 279 0.98 19.95 -23.49
C PRO A 279 0.61 18.77 -24.42
N ARG A 280 1.30 17.64 -24.21
CA ARG A 280 1.07 16.35 -24.92
C ARG A 280 -0.38 15.90 -24.80
N ASN A 281 -0.88 15.12 -25.76
CA ASN A 281 -2.27 14.64 -25.75
C ASN A 281 -2.45 13.57 -24.68
N GLY A 282 -3.50 13.68 -23.88
CA GLY A 282 -3.81 12.81 -22.73
C GLY A 282 -4.99 11.90 -22.98
N GLY A 283 -5.19 11.46 -24.24
CA GLY A 283 -6.30 10.59 -24.66
C GLY A 283 -7.22 11.23 -25.70
N ARG A 284 -8.44 10.69 -25.83
CA ARG A 284 -9.39 11.01 -26.92
C ARG A 284 -10.02 12.41 -26.79
N PRO A 285 -10.07 13.21 -27.86
CA PRO A 285 -10.86 14.45 -27.88
C PRO A 285 -12.37 14.14 -27.94
N PHE A 286 -13.19 14.96 -27.30
CA PHE A 286 -14.63 14.74 -27.23
C PHE A 286 -15.44 16.00 -27.57
N PHE A 287 -16.66 15.80 -28.05
CA PHE A 287 -17.64 16.86 -28.26
C PHE A 287 -18.65 16.90 -27.11
N TYR A 288 -18.88 18.08 -26.53
CA TYR A 288 -19.91 18.28 -25.51
C TYR A 288 -20.60 19.65 -25.70
N ASN A 289 -21.93 19.66 -25.68
CA ASN A 289 -22.77 20.84 -25.94
C ASN A 289 -22.33 21.67 -27.16
N GLY A 290 -22.01 20.99 -28.27
CA GLY A 290 -21.56 21.61 -29.53
C GLY A 290 -20.10 22.12 -29.55
N ASN A 291 -19.34 21.97 -28.45
CA ASN A 291 -17.96 22.41 -28.35
C ASN A 291 -17.00 21.21 -28.42
N LEU A 292 -15.82 21.41 -29.01
CA LEU A 292 -14.74 20.42 -29.06
C LEU A 292 -13.79 20.62 -27.88
N TYR A 293 -13.39 19.51 -27.25
CA TYR A 293 -12.44 19.48 -26.14
C TYR A 293 -11.29 18.52 -26.46
N ARG A 294 -10.06 18.95 -26.14
CA ARG A 294 -8.84 18.15 -26.21
C ARG A 294 -8.41 17.77 -24.78
N LEU A 295 -8.12 16.48 -24.57
CA LEU A 295 -7.45 16.02 -23.37
C LEU A 295 -5.93 16.10 -23.58
N ALA A 296 -5.23 16.59 -22.56
CA ALA A 296 -3.79 16.79 -22.57
C ALA A 296 -3.20 16.40 -21.21
N HIS A 297 -1.88 16.26 -21.09
CA HIS A 297 -1.26 15.93 -19.81
C HIS A 297 0.03 16.71 -19.52
N ASP A 298 0.24 17.01 -18.24
CA ASP A 298 1.46 17.58 -17.67
C ASP A 298 1.50 17.14 -16.19
N GLU A 299 2.12 15.98 -15.92
CA GLU A 299 2.00 15.13 -14.70
C GLU A 299 0.58 14.63 -14.35
N ARG A 300 -0.47 15.40 -14.66
CA ARG A 300 -1.89 15.08 -14.57
C ARG A 300 -2.62 15.38 -15.87
N VAL A 301 -3.76 14.72 -16.10
CA VAL A 301 -4.70 15.04 -17.18
C VAL A 301 -5.30 16.44 -16.98
N ARG A 302 -5.38 17.20 -18.07
CA ARG A 302 -5.93 18.56 -18.20
C ARG A 302 -6.84 18.59 -19.43
N VAL A 303 -7.85 19.46 -19.42
CA VAL A 303 -8.84 19.55 -20.51
C VAL A 303 -8.87 20.96 -21.11
N PHE A 304 -8.84 21.02 -22.43
CA PHE A 304 -8.76 22.26 -23.19
C PHE A 304 -9.94 22.37 -24.14
N LYS A 305 -10.78 23.40 -23.96
CA LYS A 305 -11.82 23.76 -24.92
C LYS A 305 -11.15 24.38 -26.16
N ILE A 306 -11.34 23.77 -27.32
CA ILE A 306 -10.91 24.34 -28.59
C ILE A 306 -11.95 25.41 -28.98
N VAL A 307 -11.51 26.67 -29.02
CA VAL A 307 -12.38 27.84 -29.31
C VAL A 307 -12.22 28.37 -30.73
N ALA A 308 -11.17 27.94 -31.45
CA ALA A 308 -11.02 28.14 -32.88
C ALA A 308 -10.18 27.01 -33.48
N LEU A 309 -10.70 26.36 -34.53
CA LEU A 309 -10.00 25.35 -35.32
C LEU A 309 -10.37 25.50 -36.80
N THR A 310 -9.56 26.25 -37.54
CA THR A 310 -9.68 26.43 -39.00
C THR A 310 -8.32 26.28 -39.64
N VAL A 311 -8.23 26.14 -40.97
CA VAL A 311 -6.92 25.93 -41.66
C VAL A 311 -5.90 27.07 -41.47
N ASN A 312 -6.32 28.22 -40.93
CA ASN A 312 -5.48 29.40 -40.67
C ASN A 312 -5.35 29.77 -39.17
N SER A 313 -6.23 29.26 -38.30
CA SER A 313 -6.32 29.68 -36.90
C SER A 313 -6.51 28.50 -35.96
N TYR A 314 -5.75 28.48 -34.87
CA TYR A 314 -5.92 27.56 -33.75
C TYR A 314 -5.91 28.35 -32.45
N LYS A 315 -6.86 28.05 -31.56
CA LYS A 315 -6.85 28.52 -30.17
C LYS A 315 -7.60 27.54 -29.28
N GLU A 316 -6.98 27.19 -28.16
CA GLU A 316 -7.59 26.45 -27.06
C GLU A 316 -7.55 27.27 -25.77
N VAL A 317 -8.41 26.94 -24.82
CA VAL A 317 -8.47 27.52 -23.47
C VAL A 317 -8.71 26.39 -22.49
N GLU A 318 -7.92 26.32 -21.42
CA GLU A 318 -8.10 25.35 -20.35
C GLU A 318 -9.45 25.54 -19.65
N VAL A 319 -10.09 24.43 -19.29
CA VAL A 319 -11.30 24.41 -18.45
C VAL A 319 -11.11 23.37 -17.34
N ASP A 320 -11.94 23.43 -16.30
CA ASP A 320 -11.95 22.39 -15.27
C ASP A 320 -12.60 21.10 -15.82
N LEU A 321 -12.06 19.96 -15.45
CA LEU A 321 -12.59 18.63 -15.78
C LEU A 321 -13.60 18.13 -14.73
N GLY A 322 -13.57 18.69 -13.51
CA GLY A 322 -14.49 18.31 -12.42
C GLY A 322 -14.22 16.94 -11.79
N ILE A 323 -13.12 16.25 -12.16
CA ILE A 323 -12.68 15.02 -11.50
C ILE A 323 -11.88 15.40 -10.25
N GLU A 324 -12.36 14.96 -9.09
CA GLU A 324 -11.67 15.19 -7.82
C GLU A 324 -10.32 14.45 -7.76
N ASN A 325 -9.28 15.16 -7.30
CA ASN A 325 -7.95 14.58 -7.12
C ASN A 325 -7.91 13.67 -5.88
N PRO A 326 -7.21 12.52 -5.95
CA PRO A 326 -7.05 11.62 -4.80
C PRO A 326 -6.31 12.31 -3.64
N THR A 327 -6.97 12.35 -2.48
CA THR A 327 -6.49 12.97 -1.24
C THR A 327 -5.40 12.18 -0.52
N LYS A 328 -5.43 10.84 -0.61
CA LYS A 328 -4.52 9.93 0.13
C LYS A 328 -3.08 9.89 -0.38
N GLY A 329 -2.71 10.75 -1.34
CA GLY A 329 -1.42 10.71 -2.01
C GLY A 329 -1.08 9.30 -2.50
N LYS A 330 0.14 8.83 -2.27
CA LYS A 330 0.63 7.50 -2.70
C LYS A 330 -0.18 6.28 -2.22
N ASN A 331 -1.08 6.42 -1.24
CA ASN A 331 -1.95 5.31 -0.82
C ASN A 331 -3.18 5.16 -1.75
N ALA A 332 -3.50 6.18 -2.55
CA ALA A 332 -4.42 6.06 -3.68
C ALA A 332 -3.70 5.50 -4.92
N TRP A 333 -4.41 4.73 -5.74
CA TRP A 333 -3.83 4.04 -6.89
C TRP A 333 -3.32 4.97 -7.99
N ASN A 334 -4.00 6.09 -8.21
CA ASN A 334 -3.65 7.19 -9.13
C ASN A 334 -3.06 8.40 -8.38
N GLY A 335 -2.51 8.17 -7.19
CA GLY A 335 -2.15 9.23 -6.24
C GLY A 335 -0.97 10.11 -6.65
N ALA A 336 -0.03 9.57 -7.43
CA ALA A 336 1.18 10.25 -7.84
C ALA A 336 1.06 10.86 -9.25
N ARG A 337 0.60 10.07 -10.24
CA ARG A 337 0.53 10.42 -11.66
C ARG A 337 -0.72 9.84 -12.30
N SER A 338 -1.20 10.48 -13.37
CA SER A 338 -2.25 10.00 -14.28
C SER A 338 -2.12 10.83 -15.55
N HIS A 339 -1.78 10.21 -16.69
CA HIS A 339 -1.52 10.97 -17.93
C HIS A 339 -2.53 10.68 -19.03
N HIS A 340 -3.35 9.65 -18.88
CA HIS A 340 -4.34 9.26 -19.86
C HIS A 340 -5.77 9.29 -19.32
N LEU A 341 -6.69 9.79 -20.13
CA LEU A 341 -8.13 9.67 -19.96
C LEU A 341 -8.80 9.51 -21.33
N ASP A 342 -9.53 8.42 -21.53
CA ASP A 342 -10.40 8.23 -22.69
C ASP A 342 -11.86 8.35 -22.24
N ILE A 343 -12.59 9.30 -22.84
CA ILE A 343 -13.99 9.57 -22.53
C ILE A 343 -14.86 9.13 -23.69
N HIS A 344 -15.89 8.33 -23.40
CA HIS A 344 -16.81 7.81 -24.39
C HIS A 344 -18.27 7.99 -23.95
N ARG A 345 -19.17 8.23 -24.91
CA ARG A 345 -20.60 8.37 -24.67
C ARG A 345 -21.30 7.09 -25.09
N LEU A 346 -22.01 6.46 -24.15
CA LEU A 346 -22.76 5.23 -24.38
C LEU A 346 -24.07 5.50 -25.12
N ARG A 347 -24.63 4.46 -25.73
CA ARG A 347 -25.94 4.50 -26.40
C ARG A 347 -27.09 4.89 -25.48
N THR A 348 -26.96 4.61 -24.18
CA THR A 348 -27.87 5.04 -23.11
C THR A 348 -27.88 6.56 -22.89
N GLY A 349 -26.93 7.29 -23.48
CA GLY A 349 -26.73 8.73 -23.30
C GLY A 349 -25.77 9.08 -22.15
N GLN A 350 -25.51 8.12 -21.24
CA GLN A 350 -24.54 8.23 -20.14
C GLN A 350 -23.10 8.32 -20.67
N TRP A 351 -22.21 8.92 -19.88
CA TRP A 351 -20.78 8.98 -20.17
C TRP A 351 -20.02 7.96 -19.33
N VAL A 352 -19.06 7.30 -19.96
CA VAL A 352 -18.06 6.43 -19.33
C VAL A 352 -16.68 6.99 -19.66
N ALA A 353 -15.71 6.77 -18.77
CA ALA A 353 -14.32 7.05 -19.06
C ALA A 353 -13.40 6.01 -18.42
N VAL A 354 -12.24 5.81 -19.03
CA VAL A 354 -11.11 5.05 -18.47
C VAL A 354 -9.92 5.97 -18.30
N ALA A 355 -9.24 5.86 -17.17
CA ALA A 355 -8.01 6.61 -16.91
C ALA A 355 -6.92 5.69 -16.39
N ASP A 356 -5.67 5.95 -16.78
CA ASP A 356 -4.55 5.34 -16.08
C ASP A 356 -4.18 6.12 -14.82
N GLY A 357 -3.38 5.48 -13.98
CA GLY A 357 -2.92 6.07 -12.75
C GLY A 357 -1.81 5.27 -12.10
N ASP A 358 -0.87 5.99 -11.50
CA ASP A 358 0.23 5.42 -10.73
C ASP A 358 0.36 6.10 -9.37
N ARG A 359 0.84 5.31 -8.40
CA ARG A 359 1.18 5.71 -7.04
C ARG A 359 2.69 5.81 -6.80
N ILE A 360 3.49 5.43 -7.79
CA ILE A 360 4.96 5.50 -7.81
C ILE A 360 5.40 6.70 -8.67
N LEU A 361 6.57 7.26 -8.35
CA LEU A 361 7.22 8.29 -9.16
C LEU A 361 8.28 7.65 -10.05
N PHE A 362 8.49 8.23 -11.24
CA PHE A 362 9.54 7.76 -12.15
C PHE A 362 10.91 7.75 -11.45
N GLY A 363 11.64 6.65 -11.60
CA GLY A 363 12.95 6.45 -10.99
C GLY A 363 12.94 6.14 -9.48
N ASP A 364 11.78 5.87 -8.86
CA ASP A 364 11.68 5.61 -7.41
C ASP A 364 12.56 4.44 -6.95
N VAL A 365 12.54 3.30 -7.65
CA VAL A 365 13.35 2.11 -7.31
C VAL A 365 14.85 2.46 -7.31
N THR A 366 15.33 3.13 -8.36
CA THR A 366 16.73 3.58 -8.45
C THR A 366 17.05 4.64 -7.40
N ARG A 367 16.17 5.62 -7.14
CA ARG A 367 16.34 6.64 -6.10
C ARG A 367 16.44 6.01 -4.70
N ARG A 368 15.50 5.13 -4.36
CA ARG A 368 15.48 4.36 -3.11
C ARG A 368 16.77 3.58 -2.93
N ARG A 369 17.19 2.83 -3.95
CA ARG A 369 18.44 2.06 -3.93
C ARG A 369 19.68 2.94 -3.76
N MET A 370 19.77 4.08 -4.47
CA MET A 370 20.88 5.03 -4.31
C MET A 370 20.94 5.60 -2.89
N VAL A 371 19.84 6.16 -2.38
CA VAL A 371 19.75 6.72 -1.03
C VAL A 371 20.09 5.66 0.03
N GLY A 372 19.51 4.47 -0.10
CA GLY A 372 19.77 3.35 0.79
C GLY A 372 21.24 2.92 0.80
N CYS A 373 21.86 2.74 -0.36
CA CYS A 373 23.29 2.43 -0.46
C CYS A 373 24.18 3.55 0.13
N SER A 374 23.86 4.83 -0.12
CA SER A 374 24.58 5.95 0.49
C SER A 374 24.48 5.95 2.02
N LEU A 375 23.32 5.60 2.60
CA LEU A 375 23.14 5.45 4.04
C LEU A 375 23.95 4.28 4.60
N ILE A 376 23.99 3.12 3.93
CA ILE A 376 24.85 1.99 4.35
C ILE A 376 26.34 2.39 4.34
N VAL A 377 26.79 3.13 3.33
CA VAL A 377 28.18 3.65 3.27
C VAL A 377 28.45 4.66 4.39
N ALA A 378 27.49 5.53 4.72
CA ALA A 378 27.60 6.47 5.85
C ALA A 378 27.69 5.73 7.20
N ALA A 379 26.84 4.73 7.43
CA ALA A 379 26.91 3.86 8.61
C ALA A 379 28.28 3.17 8.72
N GLY A 380 28.76 2.53 7.65
CA GLY A 380 30.09 1.91 7.61
C GLY A 380 31.23 2.90 7.88
N SER A 381 31.10 4.15 7.41
CA SER A 381 32.05 5.22 7.67
C SER A 381 32.08 5.66 9.15
N ILE A 382 30.93 5.67 9.82
CA ILE A 382 30.84 5.92 11.27
C ILE A 382 31.49 4.76 12.05
N VAL A 383 31.23 3.51 11.68
CA VAL A 383 31.90 2.34 12.30
C VAL A 383 33.42 2.41 12.11
N TYR A 384 33.89 2.73 10.91
CA TYR A 384 35.32 2.91 10.64
C TYR A 384 35.93 4.05 11.46
N LEU A 385 35.23 5.18 11.61
CA LEU A 385 35.63 6.30 12.47
C LEU A 385 35.73 5.87 13.94
N ILE A 386 34.76 5.11 14.46
CA ILE A 386 34.81 4.53 15.81
C ILE A 386 36.05 3.64 15.95
N CYS A 387 36.27 2.70 15.03
CA CYS A 387 37.42 1.81 15.06
C CYS A 387 38.77 2.56 14.96
N TRP A 388 38.85 3.64 14.18
CA TRP A 388 40.08 4.46 14.07
C TRP A 388 40.33 5.33 15.31
N LEU A 389 39.27 5.86 15.94
CA LEU A 389 39.38 6.58 17.21
C LEU A 389 39.83 5.65 18.36
N LEU A 390 39.34 4.41 18.37
CA LEU A 390 39.73 3.36 19.33
C LEU A 390 41.09 2.69 19.01
N GLY A 391 41.74 3.02 17.88
CA GLY A 391 43.03 2.46 17.48
C GLY A 391 42.97 1.05 16.86
N LEU A 392 41.78 0.53 16.58
CA LEU A 392 41.54 -0.78 15.96
C LEU A 392 41.69 -0.75 14.43
N ALA A 393 41.53 0.41 13.79
CA ALA A 393 41.70 0.59 12.35
C ALA A 393 42.87 1.53 12.03
N LYS A 394 43.61 1.25 10.95
CA LYS A 394 44.68 2.13 10.43
C LYS A 394 44.09 3.21 9.53
N CYS A 395 44.60 4.44 9.67
CA CYS A 395 44.24 5.60 8.86
C CYS A 395 44.59 5.38 7.37
N LEU A 396 43.56 5.26 6.52
CA LEU A 396 43.70 5.10 5.07
C LEU A 396 43.31 6.41 4.38
N ILE A 397 44.31 7.24 4.06
CA ILE A 397 44.13 8.41 3.19
C ILE A 397 44.70 8.04 1.82
N PRO A 398 43.91 8.07 0.73
CA PRO A 398 44.43 7.87 -0.61
C PRO A 398 45.26 9.09 -1.00
N ILE A 399 46.58 8.98 -0.84
CA ILE A 399 47.52 10.00 -1.32
C ILE A 399 47.57 9.88 -2.84
N THR A 400 46.86 10.76 -3.54
CA THR A 400 46.98 10.93 -4.99
C THR A 400 48.44 11.16 -5.38
N HIS A 401 48.85 10.56 -6.50
CA HIS A 401 50.25 10.42 -6.93
C HIS A 401 51.14 11.64 -6.66
N GLY A 402 52.30 11.42 -6.01
CA GLY A 402 53.38 12.41 -6.05
C GLY A 402 54.30 12.56 -4.82
N LEU A 403 54.05 11.91 -3.67
CA LEU A 403 54.91 12.09 -2.48
C LEU A 403 55.38 10.78 -1.83
N LYS A 404 56.68 10.48 -1.99
CA LYS A 404 57.38 9.38 -1.30
C LYS A 404 57.53 9.67 0.21
N LYS A 405 56.55 9.31 1.05
CA LYS A 405 56.77 8.99 2.48
C LYS A 405 55.58 8.31 3.16
N LYS A 406 55.74 7.02 3.54
CA LYS A 406 54.79 6.29 4.42
C LYS A 406 54.61 6.94 5.80
N SER A 407 55.56 7.78 6.25
CA SER A 407 55.52 8.43 7.57
C SER A 407 54.50 9.58 7.69
N ASN A 408 54.11 10.21 6.59
CA ASN A 408 53.32 11.45 6.66
C ASN A 408 51.83 11.21 6.92
N ALA A 409 51.29 10.04 6.57
CA ALA A 409 49.88 9.71 6.80
C ALA A 409 49.54 9.65 8.31
N GLY A 410 50.39 9.02 9.12
CA GLY A 410 50.21 8.98 10.58
C GLY A 410 50.25 10.36 11.23
N LEU A 411 51.23 11.19 10.84
CA LEU A 411 51.37 12.56 11.34
C LEU A 411 50.20 13.46 10.91
N LEU A 412 49.66 13.26 9.70
CA LEU A 412 48.46 13.98 9.23
C LEU A 412 47.23 13.56 10.03
N CYS A 413 47.09 12.28 10.35
CA CYS A 413 45.97 11.74 11.13
C CYS A 413 46.00 12.18 12.61
N GLU A 414 47.19 12.26 13.23
CA GLU A 414 47.39 12.92 14.54
C GLU A 414 47.00 14.40 14.51
N ARG A 415 47.44 15.14 13.47
CA ARG A 415 47.05 16.54 13.27
C ARG A 415 45.54 16.71 13.01
N LEU A 416 44.88 15.73 12.40
CA LEU A 416 43.43 15.70 12.21
C LEU A 416 42.67 15.46 13.53
N LYS A 417 43.10 14.49 14.35
CA LYS A 417 42.56 14.29 15.72
C LYS A 417 42.66 15.57 16.56
N SER A 418 43.82 16.23 16.49
CA SER A 418 44.08 17.51 17.15
C SER A 418 43.21 18.66 16.61
N ARG A 419 43.15 18.87 15.28
CA ARG A 419 42.34 19.92 14.65
C ARG A 419 40.83 19.77 14.89
N LEU A 420 40.32 18.54 14.87
CA LEU A 420 38.90 18.26 15.13
C LEU A 420 38.54 18.32 16.64
N ARG A 421 39.53 18.55 17.52
CA ARG A 421 39.38 18.47 18.99
C ARG A 421 38.75 17.17 19.50
N LEU A 422 38.83 16.08 18.71
CA LEU A 422 38.25 14.76 19.02
C LEU A 422 39.12 13.96 20.01
N ASN A 423 39.58 14.61 21.09
CA ASN A 423 40.36 13.96 22.14
C ASN A 423 39.44 13.25 23.15
N ILE A 424 38.59 12.37 22.63
CA ILE A 424 37.53 11.68 23.38
C ILE A 424 38.14 10.43 24.02
N ASN A 425 38.50 10.54 25.30
CA ASN A 425 39.01 9.40 26.06
C ASN A 425 37.87 8.35 26.28
N PRO A 426 37.95 7.15 25.68
CA PRO A 426 36.87 6.16 25.72
C PRO A 426 36.67 5.57 27.13
N ASN A 427 37.65 5.72 28.04
CA ASN A 427 37.53 5.29 29.42
C ASN A 427 36.71 6.25 30.30
N THR A 428 36.43 7.47 29.83
CA THR A 428 35.57 8.43 30.54
C THR A 428 34.09 8.18 30.28
N TYR A 429 33.22 8.55 31.22
CA TYR A 429 31.76 8.45 31.04
C TYR A 429 31.27 9.23 29.80
N ARG A 430 31.79 10.44 29.57
CA ARG A 430 31.52 11.23 28.35
C ARG A 430 31.96 10.50 27.08
N GLY A 431 33.14 9.87 27.09
CA GLY A 431 33.60 9.06 25.96
C GLY A 431 32.70 7.86 25.68
N LYS A 432 32.36 7.09 26.72
CA LYS A 432 31.44 5.95 26.61
C LYS A 432 30.09 6.37 26.01
N LEU A 433 29.50 7.48 26.47
CA LEU A 433 28.27 8.03 25.88
C LEU A 433 28.42 8.40 24.40
N VAL A 434 29.50 9.07 23.99
CA VAL A 434 29.70 9.44 22.57
C VAL A 434 29.86 8.20 21.69
N PHE A 435 30.64 7.20 22.11
CA PHE A 435 30.79 5.97 21.34
C PHE A 435 29.49 5.15 21.26
N SER A 436 28.72 5.07 22.35
CA SER A 436 27.38 4.45 22.34
C SER A 436 26.43 5.19 21.39
N PHE A 437 26.42 6.53 21.44
CA PHE A 437 25.58 7.35 20.55
C PHE A 437 25.95 7.15 19.07
N LEU A 438 27.25 7.17 18.73
CA LEU A 438 27.71 6.95 17.36
C LEU A 438 27.37 5.53 16.85
N LEU A 439 27.45 4.51 17.71
CA LEU A 439 27.06 3.14 17.37
C LEU A 439 25.55 3.02 17.13
N ILE A 440 24.72 3.59 18.01
CA ILE A 440 23.26 3.65 17.86
C ILE A 440 22.90 4.39 16.57
N LEU A 441 23.51 5.56 16.32
CA LEU A 441 23.30 6.37 15.12
C LEU A 441 23.67 5.57 13.85
N SER A 442 24.81 4.88 13.85
CA SER A 442 25.21 4.02 12.73
C SER A 442 24.17 2.95 12.40
N ILE A 443 23.50 2.39 13.42
CA ILE A 443 22.50 1.33 13.22
C ILE A 443 21.14 1.88 12.84
N VAL A 444 20.73 3.03 13.39
CA VAL A 444 19.55 3.74 12.89
C VAL A 444 19.74 4.08 11.41
N ILE A 445 20.89 4.62 11.02
CA ILE A 445 21.23 4.88 9.61
C ILE A 445 21.24 3.59 8.78
N ALA A 446 21.80 2.49 9.31
CA ALA A 446 21.82 1.22 8.60
C ALA A 446 20.41 0.64 8.40
N CYS A 447 19.57 0.62 9.45
CA CYS A 447 18.18 0.15 9.38
C CYS A 447 17.34 1.00 8.41
N VAL A 448 17.51 2.33 8.41
CA VAL A 448 16.87 3.21 7.42
C VAL A 448 17.40 2.90 6.03
N GLY A 449 18.72 2.71 5.85
CA GLY A 449 19.33 2.32 4.58
C GLY A 449 18.82 1.00 4.02
N PHE A 450 18.73 -0.05 4.85
CA PHE A 450 18.11 -1.33 4.51
C PHE A 450 16.61 -1.17 4.20
N GLY A 451 15.90 -0.31 4.93
CA GLY A 451 14.50 0.03 4.66
C GLY A 451 14.31 0.71 3.30
N TYR A 452 15.24 1.54 2.86
CA TYR A 452 15.25 2.10 1.50
C TYR A 452 15.58 1.06 0.42
N ILE A 453 16.52 0.13 0.67
CA ILE A 453 16.94 -0.86 -0.35
C ILE A 453 15.88 -1.97 -0.54
N TYR A 454 15.31 -2.48 0.56
CA TYR A 454 14.46 -3.68 0.56
C TYR A 454 13.00 -3.42 0.95
N GLY A 455 12.69 -2.26 1.54
CA GLY A 455 11.31 -1.80 1.70
C GLY A 455 10.79 -1.19 0.40
N GLY A 456 9.48 -1.26 0.18
CA GLY A 456 8.82 -0.60 -0.94
C GLY A 456 8.84 0.94 -0.82
N ASN A 457 8.10 1.63 -1.69
CA ASN A 457 7.87 3.09 -1.64
C ASN A 457 7.14 3.58 -0.35
N GLY A 458 6.84 2.68 0.59
CA GLY A 458 6.07 2.93 1.81
C GLY A 458 4.64 3.40 1.53
N ALA A 459 4.12 3.21 0.31
CA ALA A 459 2.70 3.29 0.04
C ALA A 459 2.03 2.01 0.51
N GLU A 460 0.85 2.14 1.08
CA GLU A 460 0.01 1.00 1.34
C GLU A 460 -0.62 0.46 0.05
N ARG A 461 -0.80 -0.86 0.00
CA ARG A 461 -1.49 -1.54 -1.10
C ARG A 461 -2.69 -2.30 -0.54
N PRO A 462 -3.89 -2.09 -1.08
CA PRO A 462 -5.05 -2.90 -0.73
C PRO A 462 -4.83 -4.33 -1.26
N TYR A 463 -5.38 -5.34 -0.57
CA TYR A 463 -5.33 -6.71 -1.05
C TYR A 463 -6.48 -7.01 -2.03
N PRO A 464 -6.21 -7.51 -3.25
CA PRO A 464 -7.24 -7.96 -4.15
C PRO A 464 -7.86 -9.29 -3.66
N VAL A 465 -9.10 -9.53 -4.05
CA VAL A 465 -9.77 -10.84 -3.95
C VAL A 465 -10.37 -11.16 -5.31
N ASN A 466 -9.88 -12.22 -5.95
CA ASN A 466 -10.12 -12.54 -7.36
C ASN A 466 -9.89 -11.28 -8.24
N ASP A 467 -8.67 -10.75 -8.13
CA ASP A 467 -8.11 -9.59 -8.85
C ASP A 467 -8.88 -8.27 -8.76
N ARG A 468 -9.87 -8.20 -7.87
CA ARG A 468 -10.74 -7.03 -7.66
C ARG A 468 -10.48 -6.34 -6.33
N PHE A 469 -10.42 -5.02 -6.38
CA PHE A 469 -10.36 -4.14 -5.21
C PHE A 469 -11.76 -3.69 -4.78
N SER A 470 -11.86 -3.25 -3.54
CA SER A 470 -13.10 -2.86 -2.87
C SER A 470 -12.74 -1.85 -1.78
N GLN A 471 -13.74 -1.15 -1.23
CA GLN A 471 -13.55 -0.26 -0.08
C GLN A 471 -14.50 -0.63 1.06
N PHE A 472 -14.23 -0.12 2.27
CA PHE A 472 -15.05 -0.31 3.47
C PHE A 472 -15.24 1.01 4.23
N THR A 473 -16.34 1.10 4.99
CA THR A 473 -16.62 2.22 5.91
C THR A 473 -16.04 1.87 7.27
N LEU A 474 -15.31 2.82 7.88
CA LEU A 474 -14.83 2.68 9.25
C LEU A 474 -15.85 3.30 10.20
N LEU A 475 -16.26 2.58 11.23
CA LEU A 475 -17.20 3.08 12.23
C LEU A 475 -16.56 3.10 13.62
N ALA A 476 -16.56 4.29 14.23
CA ALA A 476 -16.04 4.55 15.56
C ALA A 476 -17.15 5.11 16.46
N MET A 477 -17.37 4.52 17.63
CA MET A 477 -18.30 5.04 18.63
C MET A 477 -17.53 5.75 19.74
N THR A 478 -17.87 7.01 20.02
CA THR A 478 -17.09 7.89 20.90
C THR A 478 -17.96 8.98 21.56
N TYR A 479 -17.36 9.83 22.39
CA TYR A 479 -18.01 10.90 23.15
C TYR A 479 -17.00 12.00 23.53
N ASP A 480 -17.50 13.12 24.05
CA ASP A 480 -16.74 14.36 24.33
C ASP A 480 -15.38 14.18 25.03
N ALA A 481 -15.30 13.36 26.08
CA ALA A 481 -14.07 13.14 26.83
C ALA A 481 -12.95 12.42 26.04
N ARG A 482 -13.25 11.84 24.87
CA ARG A 482 -12.29 11.11 24.01
C ARG A 482 -11.92 11.85 22.72
N ILE A 483 -12.25 13.14 22.61
CA ILE A 483 -11.98 13.95 21.40
C ILE A 483 -10.51 13.93 20.92
N TRP A 484 -9.55 13.80 21.83
CA TRP A 484 -8.12 13.69 21.45
C TRP A 484 -7.79 12.34 20.80
N ASN A 485 -8.35 11.25 21.31
CA ASN A 485 -8.26 9.92 20.71
C ASN A 485 -8.87 9.94 19.30
N LEU A 486 -10.09 10.50 19.15
CA LEU A 486 -10.76 10.63 17.85
C LEU A 486 -9.90 11.38 16.82
N LYS A 487 -9.22 12.47 17.22
CA LYS A 487 -8.33 13.21 16.30
C LYS A 487 -7.15 12.38 15.81
N MET A 488 -6.54 11.56 16.67
CA MET A 488 -5.47 10.64 16.25
C MET A 488 -6.00 9.50 15.39
N TYR A 489 -7.13 8.91 15.78
CA TYR A 489 -7.83 7.83 15.08
C TYR A 489 -8.15 8.24 13.64
N VAL A 490 -8.81 9.39 13.44
CA VAL A 490 -9.20 9.88 12.11
C VAL A 490 -7.96 10.21 11.26
N LYS A 491 -6.97 10.89 11.83
CA LYS A 491 -5.73 11.23 11.14
C LYS A 491 -4.98 9.98 10.66
N HIS A 492 -4.96 8.92 11.46
CA HIS A 492 -4.32 7.67 11.11
C HIS A 492 -5.12 6.87 10.08
N TYR A 493 -6.37 6.52 10.39
CA TYR A 493 -7.12 5.56 9.57
C TYR A 493 -7.66 6.15 8.26
N SER A 494 -7.86 7.46 8.15
CA SER A 494 -8.26 8.09 6.86
C SER A 494 -7.24 7.90 5.74
N GLN A 495 -5.97 7.64 6.09
CA GLN A 495 -4.90 7.39 5.14
C GLN A 495 -4.84 5.94 4.64
N CYS A 496 -5.49 4.98 5.31
CA CYS A 496 -5.45 3.57 4.92
C CYS A 496 -6.08 3.36 3.54
N ALA A 497 -5.53 2.48 2.71
CA ALA A 497 -5.88 2.39 1.29
C ALA A 497 -7.39 2.18 1.01
N SER A 498 -8.02 1.17 1.63
CA SER A 498 -9.41 0.76 1.37
C SER A 498 -10.49 1.48 2.18
N VAL A 499 -10.14 2.39 3.11
CA VAL A 499 -11.14 3.15 3.90
C VAL A 499 -11.86 4.17 3.01
N ARG A 500 -13.18 4.07 2.82
CA ARG A 500 -13.96 5.01 2.00
C ARG A 500 -14.35 6.28 2.74
N GLU A 501 -14.85 6.12 3.94
CA GLU A 501 -15.38 7.17 4.83
C GLU A 501 -15.20 6.72 6.29
N ILE A 502 -15.28 7.68 7.20
CA ILE A 502 -15.31 7.42 8.65
C ILE A 502 -16.63 7.92 9.22
N VAL A 503 -17.41 7.01 9.82
CA VAL A 503 -18.66 7.32 10.52
C VAL A 503 -18.37 7.35 12.01
N VAL A 504 -18.58 8.50 12.63
CA VAL A 504 -18.38 8.71 14.07
C VAL A 504 -19.74 8.71 14.75
N VAL A 505 -20.05 7.64 15.48
CA VAL A 505 -21.25 7.55 16.31
C VAL A 505 -21.00 8.28 17.61
N TRP A 506 -21.65 9.42 17.79
CA TRP A 506 -21.41 10.35 18.87
C TRP A 506 -22.44 10.16 19.99
N ASN A 507 -22.04 9.42 21.02
CA ASN A 507 -22.92 8.91 22.06
C ASN A 507 -23.26 9.91 23.18
N LYS A 508 -22.40 10.91 23.43
CA LYS A 508 -22.58 11.84 24.54
C LYS A 508 -21.76 13.12 24.40
N GLY A 509 -22.33 14.23 24.86
CA GLY A 509 -21.68 15.53 24.94
C GLY A 509 -21.75 16.32 23.64
N LYS A 510 -21.03 17.44 23.55
CA LYS A 510 -21.06 18.32 22.37
C LYS A 510 -20.22 17.71 21.22
N PRO A 511 -20.80 17.43 20.04
CA PRO A 511 -20.05 16.89 18.90
C PRO A 511 -19.05 17.91 18.33
N PRO A 512 -17.93 17.45 17.74
CA PRO A 512 -17.00 18.30 17.00
C PRO A 512 -17.58 18.71 15.63
N ASP A 513 -17.05 19.77 15.02
CA ASP A 513 -17.21 19.99 13.59
C ASP A 513 -16.33 18.95 12.84
N PRO A 514 -16.85 18.23 11.83
CA PRO A 514 -16.04 17.36 10.97
C PRO A 514 -14.76 18.03 10.44
N LYS A 515 -14.78 19.36 10.21
CA LYS A 515 -13.64 20.14 9.70
C LYS A 515 -12.49 20.27 10.69
N ASP A 516 -12.73 20.05 11.99
CA ASP A 516 -11.69 20.04 13.04
C ASP A 516 -10.89 18.73 13.08
N LEU A 517 -11.24 17.76 12.21
CA LEU A 517 -10.64 16.44 12.11
C LEU A 517 -9.81 16.36 10.82
N ASP A 518 -8.50 16.23 11.00
CA ASP A 518 -7.53 16.06 9.91
C ASP A 518 -7.72 14.69 9.25
N SER A 519 -8.46 14.67 8.13
CA SER A 519 -8.93 13.45 7.46
C SER A 519 -8.70 13.52 5.96
N MET A 520 -8.15 12.45 5.38
CA MET A 520 -8.07 12.28 3.93
C MET A 520 -9.35 11.73 3.29
N VAL A 521 -10.37 11.39 4.08
CA VAL A 521 -11.67 10.87 3.59
C VAL A 521 -12.85 11.60 4.25
N PRO A 522 -14.06 11.56 3.69
CA PRO A 522 -15.24 12.11 4.33
C PRO A 522 -15.42 11.57 5.76
N VAL A 523 -15.66 12.47 6.70
CA VAL A 523 -15.99 12.13 8.09
C VAL A 523 -17.41 12.60 8.37
N ARG A 524 -18.26 11.70 8.85
CA ARG A 524 -19.67 11.97 9.15
C ARG A 524 -19.94 11.70 10.63
N ILE A 525 -20.34 12.72 11.37
CA ILE A 525 -20.78 12.58 12.76
C ILE A 525 -22.27 12.19 12.76
N ARG A 526 -22.60 11.03 13.35
CA ARG A 526 -23.98 10.61 13.65
C ARG A 526 -24.22 10.80 15.15
N VAL A 527 -24.97 11.84 15.51
CA VAL A 527 -25.31 12.14 16.91
C VAL A 527 -26.48 11.25 17.35
N GLU A 528 -26.38 10.68 18.53
CA GLU A 528 -27.40 9.81 19.12
C GLU A 528 -27.99 10.44 20.39
N ASP A 529 -29.31 10.30 20.60
CA ASP A 529 -30.03 10.96 21.69
C ASP A 529 -29.69 10.40 23.08
N GLN A 530 -29.23 9.15 23.13
CA GLN A 530 -28.93 8.43 24.36
C GLN A 530 -27.55 7.78 24.29
N ASN A 531 -26.81 7.82 25.40
CA ASN A 531 -25.55 7.12 25.54
C ASN A 531 -25.81 5.61 25.73
N SER A 532 -25.81 4.85 24.63
CA SER A 532 -26.02 3.40 24.59
C SER A 532 -24.92 2.71 23.79
N LEU A 533 -24.52 1.49 24.19
CA LEU A 533 -23.62 0.65 23.39
C LEU A 533 -24.33 0.01 22.17
N ASN A 534 -25.67 -0.01 22.15
CA ASN A 534 -26.45 -0.50 21.00
C ASN A 534 -26.32 0.40 19.76
N ASN A 535 -25.92 1.67 19.95
CA ASN A 535 -25.91 2.70 18.91
C ASN A 535 -24.97 2.42 17.74
N ARG A 536 -23.83 1.74 17.96
CA ARG A 536 -22.86 1.42 16.89
C ARG A 536 -23.53 0.67 15.73
N PHE A 537 -24.30 -0.37 16.05
CA PHE A 537 -24.99 -1.23 15.09
C PHE A 537 -26.32 -0.67 14.54
N LYS A 538 -26.66 0.60 14.82
CA LYS A 538 -27.92 1.19 14.36
C LYS A 538 -27.93 1.32 12.82
N PRO A 539 -28.97 0.82 12.12
CA PRO A 539 -29.07 0.89 10.66
C PRO A 539 -28.86 2.31 10.13
N ASP A 540 -28.04 2.44 9.09
CA ASP A 540 -27.62 3.72 8.53
C ASP A 540 -27.65 3.67 6.99
N PRO A 541 -28.70 4.23 6.35
CA PRO A 541 -28.86 4.16 4.89
C PRO A 541 -27.87 5.05 4.13
N LEU A 542 -27.04 5.85 4.82
CA LEU A 542 -26.00 6.66 4.19
C LEU A 542 -24.71 5.87 3.94
N ILE A 543 -24.48 4.78 4.67
CA ILE A 543 -23.35 3.87 4.41
C ILE A 543 -23.56 3.19 3.04
N LYS A 544 -22.51 3.20 2.20
CA LYS A 544 -22.54 2.66 0.82
C LYS A 544 -21.57 1.51 0.56
N THR A 545 -20.77 1.12 1.54
CA THR A 545 -19.88 -0.04 1.45
C THR A 545 -20.51 -1.19 2.21
N LYS A 546 -20.50 -2.40 1.65
CA LYS A 546 -21.12 -3.56 2.31
C LYS A 546 -20.37 -3.96 3.60
N ALA A 547 -19.06 -3.76 3.61
CA ALA A 547 -18.21 -3.93 4.78
C ALA A 547 -18.19 -2.69 5.66
N VAL A 548 -18.50 -2.86 6.94
CA VAL A 548 -18.15 -1.91 8.00
C VAL A 548 -17.10 -2.55 8.91
N LEU A 549 -16.02 -1.81 9.18
CA LEU A 549 -15.12 -2.12 10.28
C LEU A 549 -15.58 -1.36 11.52
N GLU A 550 -16.13 -2.06 12.49
CA GLU A 550 -16.30 -1.56 13.84
C GLU A 550 -14.94 -1.57 14.55
N LEU A 551 -14.51 -0.41 15.03
CA LEU A 551 -13.21 -0.28 15.68
C LEU A 551 -13.27 0.80 16.77
N ASP A 552 -13.07 0.36 18.03
CA ASP A 552 -13.10 1.22 19.21
C ASP A 552 -12.09 2.37 19.08
N ASP A 553 -12.47 3.57 19.54
CA ASP A 553 -11.72 4.81 19.35
C ASP A 553 -10.40 4.88 20.14
N ASP A 554 -10.16 3.92 21.03
CA ASP A 554 -8.92 3.73 21.77
C ASP A 554 -7.99 2.66 21.18
N ILE A 555 -8.37 1.97 20.11
CA ILE A 555 -7.53 0.97 19.42
C ILE A 555 -6.81 1.58 18.21
N LEU A 556 -5.47 1.57 18.26
CA LEU A 556 -4.61 1.91 17.13
C LEU A 556 -3.96 0.63 16.56
N MET A 557 -4.17 0.39 15.27
CA MET A 557 -3.67 -0.75 14.50
C MET A 557 -3.02 -0.26 13.21
N ASN A 558 -2.03 -0.98 12.69
CA ASN A 558 -1.46 -0.63 11.40
C ASN A 558 -2.50 -0.86 10.29
N CYS A 559 -2.54 0.03 9.29
CA CYS A 559 -3.49 -0.10 8.18
C CYS A 559 -3.36 -1.46 7.45
N ASP A 560 -2.14 -2.02 7.32
CA ASP A 560 -1.89 -3.35 6.75
C ASP A 560 -2.64 -4.47 7.50
N ASP A 561 -2.77 -4.37 8.83
CA ASP A 561 -3.59 -5.31 9.61
C ASP A 561 -5.09 -5.17 9.28
N LEU A 562 -5.57 -3.95 8.98
CA LEU A 562 -6.94 -3.71 8.52
C LEU A 562 -7.17 -4.27 7.11
N GLU A 563 -6.24 -4.05 6.18
CA GLU A 563 -6.32 -4.60 4.81
C GLU A 563 -6.34 -6.13 4.83
N ARG A 564 -5.55 -6.77 5.72
CA ARG A 564 -5.62 -8.23 5.94
C ARG A 564 -6.98 -8.66 6.48
N GLY A 565 -7.50 -7.97 7.50
CA GLY A 565 -8.84 -8.22 8.05
C GLY A 565 -9.93 -8.11 6.99
N PHE A 566 -9.85 -7.06 6.16
CA PHE A 566 -10.79 -6.80 5.08
C PHE A 566 -10.73 -7.88 4.00
N LYS A 567 -9.54 -8.33 3.59
CA LYS A 567 -9.37 -9.45 2.65
C LYS A 567 -10.06 -10.72 3.16
N ILE A 568 -9.80 -11.10 4.41
CA ILE A 568 -10.38 -12.31 5.02
C ILE A 568 -11.89 -12.18 5.20
N TRP A 569 -12.41 -10.98 5.48
CA TRP A 569 -13.84 -10.70 5.48
C TRP A 569 -14.46 -10.82 4.08
N ARG A 570 -13.82 -10.28 3.03
CA ARG A 570 -14.32 -10.39 1.65
C ARG A 570 -14.38 -11.84 1.15
N GLU A 571 -13.52 -12.71 1.65
CA GLU A 571 -13.55 -14.17 1.41
C GLU A 571 -14.64 -14.90 2.24
N ASN A 572 -15.16 -14.28 3.30
CA ASN A 572 -16.09 -14.89 4.25
C ASN A 572 -17.15 -13.88 4.78
N PRO A 573 -17.87 -13.13 3.94
CA PRO A 573 -18.67 -11.97 4.37
C PRO A 573 -19.82 -12.33 5.33
N GLN A 574 -20.27 -13.59 5.32
CA GLN A 574 -21.24 -14.15 6.25
C GLN A 574 -20.72 -14.34 7.69
N ARG A 575 -19.42 -14.15 7.95
CA ARG A 575 -18.78 -14.29 9.27
C ARG A 575 -18.43 -12.94 9.89
N LEU A 576 -18.35 -12.93 11.21
CA LEU A 576 -17.75 -11.82 11.94
C LEU A 576 -16.23 -12.00 11.98
N VAL A 577 -15.49 -11.14 11.28
CA VAL A 577 -14.03 -11.29 11.08
C VAL A 577 -13.28 -10.21 11.85
N GLY A 578 -12.40 -10.57 12.77
CA GLY A 578 -11.75 -9.56 13.61
C GLY A 578 -10.57 -10.02 14.44
N PHE A 579 -10.10 -9.11 15.30
CA PHE A 579 -8.74 -9.16 15.84
C PHE A 579 -8.63 -9.58 17.31
N TYR A 580 -9.76 -9.67 18.02
CA TYR A 580 -9.78 -10.00 19.46
C TYR A 580 -10.61 -11.27 19.74
N PRO A 581 -10.00 -12.46 19.72
CA PRO A 581 -10.69 -13.73 19.90
C PRO A 581 -10.96 -14.01 21.38
N ARG A 582 -12.09 -14.64 21.65
CA ARG A 582 -12.51 -15.11 22.97
C ARG A 582 -13.03 -16.54 22.87
N LEU A 583 -13.02 -17.24 24.01
CA LEU A 583 -13.56 -18.59 24.11
C LEU A 583 -14.64 -18.63 25.19
N VAL A 584 -15.82 -19.10 24.83
CA VAL A 584 -16.88 -19.50 25.76
C VAL A 584 -16.78 -20.99 25.97
N THR A 585 -16.61 -21.40 27.23
CA THR A 585 -16.50 -22.81 27.63
C THR A 585 -17.71 -23.23 28.46
N GLY A 586 -18.30 -24.39 28.15
CA GLY A 586 -19.33 -25.06 28.95
C GLY A 586 -18.86 -26.43 29.49
N PRO A 587 -19.75 -27.28 30.05
CA PRO A 587 -21.21 -27.09 30.19
C PRO A 587 -21.58 -25.99 31.20
N SER A 588 -22.89 -25.72 31.32
CA SER A 588 -23.47 -24.66 32.17
C SER A 588 -22.95 -24.70 33.63
N PRO A 589 -22.62 -23.55 34.26
CA PRO A 589 -22.69 -22.20 33.71
C PRO A 589 -21.55 -21.89 32.72
N LEU A 590 -21.90 -21.19 31.63
CA LEU A 590 -20.99 -20.76 30.59
C LEU A 590 -19.95 -19.77 31.13
N LYS A 591 -18.69 -19.94 30.71
CA LYS A 591 -17.58 -19.10 31.18
C LYS A 591 -16.94 -18.35 30.03
N TYR A 592 -16.97 -17.03 30.11
CA TYR A 592 -16.24 -16.13 29.22
C TYR A 592 -14.73 -16.19 29.50
N ARG A 593 -13.90 -16.46 28.49
CA ARG A 593 -12.45 -16.64 28.64
C ARG A 593 -11.65 -15.70 27.73
N PRO A 594 -10.51 -15.17 28.22
CA PRO A 594 -9.63 -14.29 27.46
C PRO A 594 -8.84 -15.05 26.38
N GLU A 595 -8.27 -14.31 25.44
CA GLU A 595 -7.42 -14.84 24.38
C GLU A 595 -6.29 -15.76 24.89
N LYS A 596 -5.60 -15.39 25.99
CA LYS A 596 -4.54 -16.25 26.58
C LYS A 596 -5.05 -17.65 26.94
N HIS A 597 -6.31 -17.76 27.34
CA HIS A 597 -6.96 -19.05 27.62
C HIS A 597 -7.43 -19.72 26.31
N ALA A 598 -8.00 -18.97 25.37
CA ALA A 598 -8.38 -19.47 24.03
C ALA A 598 -7.19 -20.12 23.31
N ARG A 599 -6.03 -19.45 23.26
CA ARG A 599 -4.79 -19.98 22.69
C ARG A 599 -4.29 -21.24 23.39
N LYS A 600 -4.35 -21.29 24.73
CA LYS A 600 -3.96 -22.50 25.50
C LYS A 600 -4.82 -23.73 25.16
N HIS A 601 -6.09 -23.54 24.77
CA HIS A 601 -7.03 -24.63 24.46
C HIS A 601 -7.27 -24.79 22.95
N ASN A 602 -6.36 -24.25 22.13
CA ASN A 602 -6.42 -24.22 20.67
C ASN A 602 -7.81 -23.89 20.11
N GLY A 603 -8.40 -22.75 20.49
CA GLY A 603 -9.51 -22.20 19.73
C GLY A 603 -10.35 -21.14 20.40
N TYR A 604 -11.27 -20.61 19.61
CA TYR A 604 -12.14 -19.48 19.89
C TYR A 604 -13.52 -19.73 19.28
N ASN A 605 -14.56 -19.10 19.81
CA ASN A 605 -15.93 -19.14 19.26
C ASN A 605 -16.62 -17.78 19.35
N MET A 606 -15.84 -16.73 19.67
CA MET A 606 -16.27 -15.35 19.69
C MET A 606 -15.14 -14.42 19.22
N ILE A 607 -15.52 -13.32 18.59
CA ILE A 607 -14.64 -12.21 18.21
C ILE A 607 -15.27 -10.91 18.73
N LEU A 608 -14.50 -10.05 19.39
CA LEU A 608 -15.05 -8.79 19.90
C LEU A 608 -15.24 -7.78 18.75
N THR A 609 -16.41 -7.15 18.71
CA THR A 609 -16.77 -6.19 17.65
C THR A 609 -16.00 -4.87 17.72
N GLY A 610 -15.38 -4.55 18.86
CA GLY A 610 -14.49 -3.39 19.01
C GLY A 610 -13.24 -3.40 18.13
N ALA A 611 -13.00 -4.48 17.38
CA ALA A 611 -12.13 -4.50 16.20
C ALA A 611 -12.56 -5.66 15.28
N ALA A 612 -13.64 -5.47 14.51
CA ALA A 612 -14.16 -6.49 13.59
C ALA A 612 -14.88 -5.92 12.35
N PHE A 613 -14.65 -6.58 11.22
CA PHE A 613 -15.44 -6.41 10.00
C PHE A 613 -16.76 -7.17 10.09
N VAL A 614 -17.84 -6.48 9.70
CA VAL A 614 -19.20 -7.00 9.56
C VAL A 614 -19.80 -6.55 8.23
N ASP A 615 -20.78 -7.32 7.76
CA ASP A 615 -21.69 -6.89 6.69
C ASP A 615 -22.73 -5.95 7.31
N HIS A 616 -22.80 -4.68 6.92
CA HIS A 616 -23.67 -3.72 7.63
C HIS A 616 -25.16 -4.00 7.42
N GLU A 617 -25.56 -4.45 6.24
CA GLU A 617 -26.97 -4.79 5.94
C GLU A 617 -27.38 -5.94 6.85
N VAL A 618 -26.62 -7.04 6.81
CA VAL A 618 -26.92 -8.26 7.57
C VAL A 618 -26.75 -8.08 9.08
N ALA A 619 -25.70 -7.40 9.53
CA ALA A 619 -25.39 -7.27 10.96
C ALA A 619 -26.31 -6.25 11.65
N PHE A 620 -26.56 -5.09 11.04
CA PHE A 620 -27.31 -4.02 11.69
C PHE A 620 -28.81 -4.35 11.71
N GLU A 621 -29.36 -4.92 10.63
CA GLU A 621 -30.74 -5.42 10.62
C GLU A 621 -30.94 -6.56 11.62
N ARG A 622 -30.00 -7.52 11.72
CA ARG A 622 -30.08 -8.60 12.70
C ARG A 622 -29.98 -8.07 14.13
N TYR A 623 -29.13 -7.08 14.38
CA TYR A 623 -28.93 -6.51 15.71
C TYR A 623 -30.10 -5.65 16.18
N TRP A 624 -30.72 -4.87 15.28
CA TRP A 624 -31.87 -4.02 15.58
C TRP A 624 -33.23 -4.67 15.32
N GLY A 625 -33.25 -5.85 14.70
CA GLY A 625 -34.44 -6.66 14.51
C GLY A 625 -35.13 -7.06 15.82
N LYS A 626 -36.39 -7.50 15.68
CA LYS A 626 -37.26 -7.84 16.81
C LYS A 626 -36.70 -8.95 17.71
N GLU A 627 -36.05 -9.97 17.12
CA GLU A 627 -35.49 -11.10 17.86
C GLU A 627 -34.41 -10.65 18.87
N ALA A 628 -33.60 -9.66 18.51
CA ALA A 628 -32.51 -9.15 19.33
C ALA A 628 -32.96 -8.15 20.42
N GLU A 629 -34.23 -7.74 20.45
CA GLU A 629 -34.74 -6.66 21.33
C GLU A 629 -34.51 -6.96 22.83
N ALA A 630 -34.87 -8.16 23.29
CA ALA A 630 -34.61 -8.60 24.66
C ALA A 630 -33.10 -8.72 24.99
N GLY A 631 -32.25 -8.83 23.97
CA GLY A 631 -30.80 -8.72 24.09
C GLY A 631 -30.34 -7.27 24.29
N ARG A 632 -30.81 -6.35 23.44
CA ARG A 632 -30.47 -4.91 23.49
C ARG A 632 -30.87 -4.27 24.82
N VAL A 633 -32.04 -4.63 25.36
CA VAL A 633 -32.47 -4.20 26.71
C VAL A 633 -31.45 -4.60 27.76
N MET A 634 -30.97 -5.86 27.74
CA MET A 634 -29.92 -6.29 28.69
C MET A 634 -28.61 -5.53 28.49
N VAL A 635 -28.22 -5.25 27.23
CA VAL A 635 -27.00 -4.47 26.91
C VAL A 635 -27.05 -3.08 27.55
N ASP A 636 -28.21 -2.41 27.52
CA ASP A 636 -28.41 -1.12 28.18
C ASP A 636 -28.45 -1.24 29.71
N GLU A 637 -29.16 -2.25 30.26
CA GLU A 637 -29.23 -2.52 31.71
C GLU A 637 -27.84 -2.73 32.37
N VAL A 638 -26.90 -3.36 31.65
CA VAL A 638 -25.56 -3.69 32.19
C VAL A 638 -24.44 -2.83 31.61
N PHE A 639 -24.75 -1.94 30.65
CA PHE A 639 -23.81 -1.12 29.87
C PHE A 639 -22.59 -1.92 29.37
N ASN A 640 -22.84 -3.10 28.77
CA ASN A 640 -21.82 -4.06 28.32
C ASN A 640 -22.46 -5.09 27.37
N CYS A 641 -21.66 -6.02 26.85
CA CYS A 641 -22.11 -7.22 26.15
C CYS A 641 -22.79 -7.00 24.79
N GLU A 642 -22.63 -5.83 24.17
CA GLU A 642 -23.11 -5.55 22.82
C GLU A 642 -22.43 -6.48 21.80
N ASP A 643 -21.13 -6.70 22.00
CA ASP A 643 -20.30 -7.64 21.24
C ASP A 643 -20.70 -9.10 21.48
N VAL A 644 -21.01 -9.48 22.73
CA VAL A 644 -21.49 -10.82 23.10
C VAL A 644 -22.82 -11.09 22.39
N LEU A 645 -23.75 -10.15 22.41
CA LEU A 645 -25.04 -10.28 21.72
C LEU A 645 -24.85 -10.53 20.22
N MET A 646 -24.02 -9.72 19.55
CA MET A 646 -23.75 -9.87 18.12
C MET A 646 -23.21 -11.28 17.77
N ASN A 647 -22.30 -11.83 18.59
CA ASN A 647 -21.76 -13.17 18.36
C ASN A 647 -22.83 -14.28 18.49
N PHE A 648 -23.76 -14.17 19.46
CA PHE A 648 -24.87 -15.12 19.59
C PHE A 648 -25.84 -15.02 18.39
N LEU A 649 -26.15 -13.80 17.94
CA LEU A 649 -27.00 -13.59 16.76
C LEU A 649 -26.38 -14.19 15.49
N TYR A 650 -25.07 -14.04 15.28
CA TYR A 650 -24.35 -14.68 14.19
C TYR A 650 -24.29 -16.22 14.31
N ALA A 651 -24.09 -16.75 15.52
CA ALA A 651 -24.06 -18.19 15.76
C ALA A 651 -25.44 -18.86 15.55
N ASN A 652 -26.52 -18.19 15.94
CA ASN A 652 -27.90 -18.64 15.72
C ASN A 652 -28.27 -18.67 14.23
N ALA A 653 -27.92 -17.61 13.49
CA ALA A 653 -28.17 -17.51 12.04
C ALA A 653 -27.32 -18.45 11.18
N THR A 654 -26.23 -19.03 11.72
CA THR A 654 -25.33 -19.92 10.98
C THR A 654 -25.79 -21.37 11.13
N PHE A 655 -26.40 -21.95 10.09
CA PHE A 655 -26.85 -23.35 10.11
C PHE A 655 -25.71 -24.33 10.48
N ALA A 656 -24.64 -24.37 9.67
CA ALA A 656 -23.49 -25.24 9.86
C ALA A 656 -22.15 -24.48 9.68
N GLY A 657 -21.10 -24.95 10.36
CA GLY A 657 -19.76 -24.37 10.29
C GLY A 657 -19.55 -23.15 11.21
N PRO A 658 -18.42 -22.43 11.04
CA PRO A 658 -18.00 -21.33 11.91
C PRO A 658 -18.66 -19.99 11.52
N SER A 659 -19.16 -19.28 12.53
CA SER A 659 -19.76 -17.94 12.43
C SER A 659 -18.75 -16.80 12.60
N VAL A 660 -17.54 -17.09 13.06
CA VAL A 660 -16.48 -16.11 13.39
C VAL A 660 -15.16 -16.49 12.74
N GLU A 661 -14.30 -15.49 12.53
CA GLU A 661 -12.97 -15.65 11.94
C GLU A 661 -11.96 -14.74 12.66
N TYR A 662 -10.82 -15.31 13.06
CA TYR A 662 -9.75 -14.56 13.72
C TYR A 662 -8.68 -14.11 12.71
N VAL A 663 -8.27 -12.85 12.78
CA VAL A 663 -7.07 -12.33 12.11
C VAL A 663 -6.13 -11.77 13.17
N LYS A 664 -4.86 -12.14 13.09
CA LYS A 664 -3.83 -11.69 14.02
C LYS A 664 -3.28 -10.34 13.58
N PRO A 665 -3.41 -9.29 14.42
CA PRO A 665 -2.67 -8.07 14.19
C PRO A 665 -1.17 -8.32 14.38
N ALA A 666 -0.35 -7.80 13.48
CA ALA A 666 1.09 -7.66 13.68
C ALA A 666 1.38 -6.64 14.80
N TRP A 667 0.56 -5.59 14.90
CA TRP A 667 0.67 -4.57 15.93
C TRP A 667 -0.70 -3.97 16.28
N ALA A 668 -0.98 -3.84 17.57
CA ALA A 668 -2.13 -3.12 18.09
C ALA A 668 -1.78 -2.43 19.43
N ILE A 669 -2.03 -1.13 19.54
CA ILE A 669 -1.96 -0.38 20.79
C ILE A 669 -3.37 -0.08 21.28
N ASP A 670 -3.64 -0.55 22.48
CA ASP A 670 -4.81 -0.17 23.28
C ASP A 670 -4.44 1.07 24.11
N THR A 671 -4.89 2.22 23.64
CA THR A 671 -4.64 3.53 24.26
C THR A 671 -5.50 3.79 25.49
N SER A 672 -6.53 2.95 25.74
CA SER A 672 -7.40 3.08 26.91
C SER A 672 -6.60 3.01 28.21
N LYS A 673 -5.49 2.24 28.20
CA LYS A 673 -4.52 2.08 29.29
C LYS A 673 -3.74 3.35 29.66
N PHE A 674 -3.73 4.38 28.80
CA PHE A 674 -3.18 5.69 29.09
C PHE A 674 -4.25 6.70 29.54
N SER A 675 -5.52 6.28 29.58
CA SER A 675 -6.67 7.07 30.01
C SER A 675 -7.27 6.49 31.30
N GLY A 676 -7.88 7.33 32.14
CA GLY A 676 -8.58 6.87 33.35
C GLY A 676 -9.97 6.27 33.10
N VAL A 677 -10.39 6.08 31.83
CA VAL A 677 -11.82 6.01 31.44
C VAL A 677 -12.16 4.75 30.63
N ALA A 678 -11.65 3.58 31.06
CA ALA A 678 -11.86 2.30 30.40
C ALA A 678 -12.94 1.44 31.11
N ILE A 679 -13.96 0.97 30.37
CA ILE A 679 -15.05 0.09 30.87
C ILE A 679 -14.53 -1.26 31.39
N SER A 680 -13.34 -1.67 30.95
CA SER A 680 -12.66 -2.92 31.33
C SER A 680 -11.70 -2.77 32.53
N GLY A 681 -11.59 -1.58 33.13
CA GLY A 681 -10.61 -1.25 34.18
C GLY A 681 -10.64 -2.16 35.41
N ASN A 682 -11.82 -2.69 35.78
CA ASN A 682 -11.94 -3.83 36.70
C ASN A 682 -12.28 -5.10 35.91
N THR A 683 -11.25 -5.83 35.49
CA THR A 683 -11.38 -7.02 34.63
C THR A 683 -12.22 -8.13 35.26
N GLN A 684 -12.15 -8.33 36.58
CA GLN A 684 -12.89 -9.41 37.24
C GLN A 684 -14.40 -9.13 37.27
N GLU A 685 -14.80 -7.90 37.58
CA GLU A 685 -16.20 -7.48 37.55
C GLU A 685 -16.75 -7.45 36.11
N HIS A 686 -15.96 -6.92 35.16
CA HIS A 686 -16.30 -6.94 33.74
C HIS A 686 -16.56 -8.37 33.21
N TYR A 687 -15.77 -9.36 33.66
CA TYR A 687 -15.95 -10.77 33.24
C TYR A 687 -17.16 -11.41 33.94
N ARG A 688 -17.48 -11.00 35.17
CA ARG A 688 -18.70 -11.43 35.89
C ARG A 688 -19.96 -10.93 35.18
N VAL A 689 -19.99 -9.67 34.74
CA VAL A 689 -21.08 -9.10 33.94
C VAL A 689 -21.24 -9.88 32.63
N ARG A 690 -20.15 -10.08 31.86
CA ARG A 690 -20.20 -10.88 30.63
C ARG A 690 -20.66 -12.32 30.85
N GLY A 691 -20.31 -12.95 31.97
CA GLY A 691 -20.84 -14.26 32.36
C GLY A 691 -22.37 -14.28 32.48
N LYS A 692 -22.99 -13.24 33.07
CA LYS A 692 -24.46 -13.12 33.11
C LYS A 692 -25.07 -12.97 31.71
N CYS A 693 -24.42 -12.21 30.83
CA CYS A 693 -24.87 -12.04 29.45
C CYS A 693 -24.86 -13.37 28.69
N LEU A 694 -23.82 -14.19 28.84
CA LEU A 694 -23.77 -15.54 28.26
C LEU A 694 -24.97 -16.39 28.69
N GLU A 695 -25.31 -16.41 29.98
CA GLU A 695 -26.45 -17.19 30.50
C GLU A 695 -27.81 -16.70 29.98
N LYS A 696 -28.00 -15.40 29.80
CA LYS A 696 -29.24 -14.84 29.22
C LYS A 696 -29.31 -15.13 27.73
N PHE A 697 -28.25 -14.83 26.98
CA PHE A 697 -28.23 -14.97 25.52
C PHE A 697 -28.26 -16.43 25.08
N ALA A 698 -27.68 -17.36 25.85
CA ALA A 698 -27.82 -18.80 25.59
C ALA A 698 -29.26 -19.31 25.70
N LYS A 699 -30.08 -18.71 26.57
CA LYS A 699 -31.51 -19.03 26.69
C LYS A 699 -32.37 -18.39 25.60
N LEU A 700 -31.92 -17.28 25.01
CA LEU A 700 -32.64 -16.58 23.93
C LEU A 700 -32.29 -17.11 22.54
N TYR A 701 -31.02 -17.45 22.28
CA TYR A 701 -30.49 -17.67 20.92
C TYR A 701 -29.71 -18.98 20.76
N GLY A 702 -29.72 -19.86 21.77
CA GLY A 702 -28.98 -21.13 21.73
C GLY A 702 -27.47 -21.00 22.00
N GLY A 703 -26.71 -22.05 21.69
CA GLY A 703 -25.31 -22.19 22.11
C GLY A 703 -24.27 -21.67 21.11
N VAL A 704 -23.22 -21.00 21.63
CA VAL A 704 -22.00 -20.67 20.88
C VAL A 704 -20.86 -21.69 21.08
N VAL A 705 -20.99 -22.61 22.04
CA VAL A 705 -19.91 -23.53 22.44
C VAL A 705 -19.48 -24.44 21.29
N ASP A 706 -20.45 -25.01 20.58
CA ASP A 706 -20.23 -25.98 19.48
C ASP A 706 -19.72 -25.34 18.18
N ARG A 707 -19.58 -24.02 18.14
CA ARG A 707 -19.03 -23.24 17.03
C ARG A 707 -17.52 -22.96 17.17
N LYS A 708 -16.80 -23.78 17.95
CA LYS A 708 -15.35 -23.63 18.18
C LYS A 708 -14.56 -23.72 16.88
N VAL A 709 -13.74 -22.71 16.64
CA VAL A 709 -12.76 -22.61 15.56
C VAL A 709 -11.36 -22.76 16.14
N GLU A 710 -10.49 -23.53 15.49
CA GLU A 710 -9.10 -23.68 15.90
C GLU A 710 -8.23 -22.53 15.37
N PHE A 711 -7.11 -22.27 16.07
CA PHE A 711 -6.05 -21.41 15.51
C PHE A 711 -5.20 -22.21 14.52
N ARG A 712 -4.46 -21.53 13.65
CA ARG A 712 -3.52 -22.15 12.68
C ARG A 712 -4.19 -23.04 11.64
N ARG A 713 -5.45 -22.73 11.33
CA ARG A 713 -6.25 -23.43 10.31
C ARG A 713 -5.99 -22.88 8.91
N ARG A 714 -5.57 -21.62 8.79
CA ARG A 714 -5.34 -20.94 7.50
C ARG A 714 -3.91 -21.11 7.01
N LYS A 715 -3.75 -21.25 5.69
CA LYS A 715 -2.45 -21.38 5.02
C LYS A 715 -1.66 -20.07 4.95
N ASP A 716 -2.31 -18.93 5.22
CA ASP A 716 -1.70 -17.60 5.24
C ASP A 716 -0.86 -17.33 6.52
N GLY A 717 -1.05 -18.13 7.59
CA GLY A 717 -0.43 -17.90 8.89
C GLY A 717 -0.94 -16.65 9.62
N TRP A 718 -2.00 -16.01 9.14
CA TRP A 718 -2.58 -14.81 9.75
C TRP A 718 -3.51 -15.11 10.93
N ASP A 719 -3.52 -16.35 11.43
CA ASP A 719 -4.27 -16.81 12.61
C ASP A 719 -3.36 -17.46 13.71
N LEU A 720 -2.04 -17.21 13.66
CA LEU A 720 -0.98 -17.92 14.41
C LEU A 720 -0.81 -17.66 15.92
#